data_AF-A0A8C0N557-F1
#
_entry.id   AF-A0A8C0N557-F1
#
_cell.length_a   1.000
_cell.length_b   1.000
_cell.length_c   1.000
_cell.angle_alpha   90.00
_cell.angle_beta   90.00
_cell.angle_gamma   90.00
#
_symmetry.space_group_name_H-M   'P 1'
#
loop_
_entity.id
_entity.type
_entity.pdbx_description
1 polymer ?
#
loop_
_entity_poly.entity_id
_entity_poly.type
_entity_poly.pdbx_seq_one_letter_code
_entity_poly.pdbx_strand_id
1 'polypeptide(L)'
;MWAGLGPAVTLALVVVAWAAQLKPTAPPIFTGRPFVVAWDVPTQDCGPRLKVPLDLKAFDVQASPNEGFVNQNITIFYHDRLGLYPRFSSVGRSVHGGVPQNGSLWAHLKMLQEHVEHYIRSQEPAGLAVIDWEDWRPVWVRNWQDKDIYRQSSRQLVAVRHPDWPADRVVKQAQYEFEFAARQFMLETLRFVKAVRPRHLWGFYLFPDCYNHDYVQNWETYTGRCPDVEVSRNDQLAWLWAESTALFPSVYLDETLASSTHGRNFVSFRVQEALRVAHTHHANHALPVYVFTRPTYSRRLTGLSEMDLISTIGESAALGAAGVILWGDAGYTTSTETCQYLKDYLKRLLVPYVVNVSWAAQYCSWAQCHGHGRCVRRDPSANTFLHLSASSFRLVPSHVPDSSSAMAVHLLPTYALFLTLLGTAQGSRSSVVPNQPFTTIWNANTQWCLEKYGVDVDVSVFDVVANPGQTFRGPDMTIFYSYQLGTYPYYTSAGEPVFGGLPQNASLDTHLVHSFQDIQAAIPESDFSGLAVIDWEAWRPRWAFNWDSKDIYRQRSRALVRGQHPDWPATRVEAAARDQFQKAAQAWMAGTLKLGQALRPRGLWGFYGFPDCYNYDFLSPNYTGECPPGIGAQNDQLGWLWRQSRALYPSIYLPTELEGTGKGQMYVRHRVGEAFRVAEDVGDPYLPVLPYAQIFYDNTNRVLPLDELEHSLGESAAQGAAGVVLWVSWENTRTKESCQAIKEYVDTTLGPFILNVTSGVLLCSQALCSGHGRCVRRPSYPEALLFLNPTSFSIQLPPGGRPLTLQGALSREDRMRMAVEFQCRCYRGWKGVRCEQQGMR
;
A
#
# COMPACT_ATOMS: atom_id res chain seq x y z
N MET A 1 -2.04 72.63 4.44
CA MET A 1 -2.53 71.91 5.65
C MET A 1 -3.81 71.21 5.20
N TRP A 2 -3.74 69.96 4.75
CA TRP A 2 -4.05 68.73 5.52
C TRP A 2 -5.44 68.83 6.18
N ALA A 3 -6.44 67.96 5.97
CA ALA A 3 -6.53 66.67 5.29
C ALA A 3 -8.01 66.42 4.89
N GLY A 4 -8.22 65.69 3.80
CA GLY A 4 -9.54 65.29 3.28
C GLY A 4 -9.95 63.88 3.73
N LEU A 5 -11.26 63.70 3.85
CA LEU A 5 -12.00 62.53 4.32
C LEU A 5 -11.89 61.27 3.43
N GLY A 6 -11.93 60.11 4.10
CA GLY A 6 -12.55 58.85 3.61
C GLY A 6 -11.62 57.63 3.53
N PRO A 7 -12.15 56.38 3.51
CA PRO A 7 -13.32 55.85 4.21
C PRO A 7 -12.99 54.57 5.02
N ALA A 8 -13.92 54.17 5.87
CA ALA A 8 -13.91 52.89 6.57
C ALA A 8 -13.78 51.71 5.59
N VAL A 9 -12.69 50.95 5.70
CA VAL A 9 -12.55 49.64 5.05
C VAL A 9 -13.07 48.60 6.03
N THR A 10 -14.30 48.16 5.75
CA THR A 10 -14.86 46.90 6.22
C THR A 10 -13.89 45.77 5.89
N LEU A 11 -13.26 45.18 6.90
CA LEU A 11 -12.60 43.88 6.75
C LEU A 11 -13.69 42.84 6.43
N ALA A 12 -13.85 42.52 5.16
CA ALA A 12 -14.50 41.29 4.75
C ALA A 12 -13.63 40.13 5.25
N LEU A 13 -14.03 39.53 6.36
CA LEU A 13 -13.59 38.20 6.76
C LEU A 13 -14.00 37.23 5.65
N VAL A 14 -13.11 37.00 4.68
CA VAL A 14 -13.20 35.84 3.82
C VAL A 14 -12.85 34.64 4.71
N VAL A 15 -13.88 34.07 5.33
CA VAL A 15 -13.82 32.70 5.83
C VAL A 15 -13.69 31.83 4.59
N VAL A 16 -12.45 31.58 4.15
CA VAL A 16 -12.17 30.43 3.30
C VAL A 16 -12.37 29.23 4.22
N ALA A 17 -13.61 28.77 4.32
CA ALA A 17 -13.87 27.42 4.75
C ALA A 17 -13.11 26.55 3.77
N TRP A 18 -11.99 25.97 4.22
CA TRP A 18 -11.35 24.87 3.51
C TRP A 18 -12.38 23.75 3.49
N ALA A 19 -13.21 23.73 2.45
CA ALA A 19 -14.02 22.57 2.12
C ALA A 19 -13.01 21.47 1.84
N ALA A 20 -12.84 20.54 2.78
CA ALA A 20 -12.01 19.36 2.59
C ALA A 20 -12.43 18.73 1.27
N GLN A 21 -11.55 18.78 0.28
CA GLN A 21 -11.88 18.32 -1.06
C GLN A 21 -12.06 16.80 -0.98
N LEU A 22 -13.29 16.33 -1.23
CA LEU A 22 -13.60 14.90 -1.21
C LEU A 22 -12.69 14.18 -2.21
N LYS A 23 -12.13 13.03 -1.80
CA LYS A 23 -11.30 12.22 -2.69
C LYS A 23 -12.11 11.83 -3.94
N PRO A 24 -11.50 11.83 -5.14
CA PRO A 24 -12.12 11.27 -6.33
C PRO A 24 -12.54 9.81 -6.08
N THR A 25 -13.47 9.29 -6.87
CA THR A 25 -13.89 7.88 -6.79
C THR A 25 -14.04 7.33 -8.20
N ALA A 26 -14.03 6.01 -8.36
CA ALA A 26 -14.08 5.38 -9.67
C ALA A 26 -15.36 5.81 -10.44
N PRO A 27 -15.27 6.01 -11.77
CA PRO A 27 -16.44 6.30 -12.59
C PRO A 27 -17.42 5.11 -12.56
N PRO A 28 -18.72 5.34 -12.84
CA PRO A 28 -19.72 4.28 -12.89
C PRO A 28 -19.38 3.21 -13.92
N ILE A 29 -19.51 1.92 -13.56
CA ILE A 29 -19.09 0.79 -14.42
C ILE A 29 -20.21 0.20 -15.30
N PHE A 30 -21.48 0.58 -15.10
CA PHE A 30 -22.63 -0.01 -15.81
C PHE A 30 -23.31 0.95 -16.79
N THR A 31 -24.07 1.93 -16.29
CA THR A 31 -24.95 2.79 -17.10
C THR A 31 -24.46 4.23 -17.24
N GLY A 32 -23.25 4.52 -16.76
CA GLY A 32 -22.74 5.90 -16.64
C GLY A 32 -23.45 6.74 -15.57
N ARG A 33 -24.43 6.17 -14.84
CA ARG A 33 -25.18 6.86 -13.79
C ARG A 33 -24.37 6.99 -12.51
N PRO A 34 -24.44 8.12 -11.79
CA PRO A 34 -23.71 8.34 -10.56
C PRO A 34 -24.12 7.38 -9.43
N PHE A 35 -25.37 6.92 -9.44
CA PHE A 35 -25.94 5.99 -8.47
C PHE A 35 -26.64 4.83 -9.20
N VAL A 36 -26.16 3.61 -8.98
CA VAL A 36 -26.65 2.37 -9.62
C VAL A 36 -27.64 1.67 -8.70
N VAL A 37 -28.76 1.19 -9.24
CA VAL A 37 -29.66 0.26 -8.52
C VAL A 37 -29.67 -1.08 -9.24
N ALA A 38 -29.13 -2.11 -8.58
CA ALA A 38 -29.06 -3.45 -9.10
C ALA A 38 -30.11 -4.38 -8.48
N TRP A 39 -30.64 -5.28 -9.30
CA TRP A 39 -31.57 -6.33 -8.90
C TRP A 39 -30.87 -7.69 -8.94
N ASP A 40 -30.62 -8.27 -7.76
CA ASP A 40 -30.02 -9.60 -7.59
C ASP A 40 -30.92 -10.49 -6.72
N VAL A 41 -32.18 -10.63 -7.16
CA VAL A 41 -33.20 -11.47 -6.52
C VAL A 41 -33.53 -12.62 -7.48
N PRO A 42 -33.69 -13.88 -7.01
CA PRO A 42 -33.84 -15.04 -7.89
C PRO A 42 -35.25 -15.17 -8.48
N THR A 43 -35.71 -14.15 -9.20
CA THR A 43 -37.07 -14.02 -9.76
C THR A 43 -37.27 -14.66 -11.13
N GLN A 44 -36.30 -15.43 -11.62
CA GLN A 44 -36.30 -15.95 -13.00
C GLN A 44 -37.44 -16.93 -13.26
N ASP A 45 -37.95 -17.58 -12.20
CA ASP A 45 -39.07 -18.51 -12.28
C ASP A 45 -40.45 -17.84 -12.32
N CYS A 46 -40.56 -16.56 -11.89
CA CYS A 46 -41.87 -15.90 -11.78
C CYS A 46 -42.60 -15.87 -13.14
N GLY A 47 -41.91 -15.53 -14.22
CA GLY A 47 -42.51 -15.47 -15.57
C GLY A 47 -42.73 -16.87 -16.20
N PRO A 48 -41.66 -17.63 -16.47
CA PRO A 48 -41.75 -18.91 -17.19
C PRO A 48 -42.53 -19.99 -16.44
N ARG A 49 -42.26 -20.18 -15.14
CA ARG A 49 -42.85 -21.25 -14.31
C ARG A 49 -44.19 -20.81 -13.70
N LEU A 50 -44.22 -19.65 -13.06
CA LEU A 50 -45.38 -19.18 -12.27
C LEU A 50 -46.34 -18.26 -13.05
N LYS A 51 -46.03 -17.92 -14.30
CA LYS A 51 -46.86 -17.09 -15.20
C LYS A 51 -47.11 -15.65 -14.70
N VAL A 52 -46.23 -15.14 -13.84
CA VAL A 52 -46.23 -13.78 -13.31
C VAL A 52 -44.96 -13.05 -13.78
N PRO A 53 -44.94 -12.44 -14.98
CA PRO A 53 -43.77 -11.70 -15.45
C PRO A 53 -43.58 -10.42 -14.61
N LEU A 54 -42.34 -10.18 -14.18
CA LEU A 54 -41.90 -8.97 -13.48
C LEU A 54 -41.23 -8.01 -14.48
N ASP A 55 -41.51 -6.71 -14.37
CA ASP A 55 -40.81 -5.68 -15.14
C ASP A 55 -39.66 -5.11 -14.33
N LEU A 56 -38.44 -5.41 -14.77
CA LEU A 56 -37.19 -5.03 -14.11
C LEU A 56 -36.37 -4.01 -14.92
N LYS A 57 -36.94 -3.43 -15.99
CA LYS A 57 -36.23 -2.50 -16.89
C LYS A 57 -35.76 -1.21 -16.21
N ALA A 58 -36.33 -0.87 -15.06
CA ALA A 58 -35.94 0.31 -14.29
C ALA A 58 -34.61 0.14 -13.53
N PHE A 59 -34.16 -1.09 -13.31
CA PHE A 59 -32.89 -1.39 -12.65
C PHE A 59 -31.74 -1.33 -13.66
N ASP A 60 -30.61 -0.77 -13.23
CA ASP A 60 -29.41 -0.62 -14.07
C ASP A 60 -28.77 -1.97 -14.39
N VAL A 61 -28.90 -2.92 -13.47
CA VAL A 61 -28.34 -4.27 -13.57
C VAL A 61 -29.34 -5.30 -13.08
N GLN A 62 -29.45 -6.41 -13.79
CA GLN A 62 -30.26 -7.56 -13.43
C GLN A 62 -29.35 -8.79 -13.33
N ALA A 63 -29.41 -9.48 -12.20
CA ALA A 63 -28.64 -10.68 -11.89
C ALA A 63 -29.50 -11.68 -11.10
N SER A 64 -28.93 -12.86 -10.86
CA SER A 64 -29.49 -13.91 -10.03
C SER A 64 -28.42 -14.46 -9.08
N PRO A 65 -28.74 -14.70 -7.80
CA PRO A 65 -27.84 -15.41 -6.89
C PRO A 65 -27.81 -16.93 -7.13
N ASN A 66 -28.70 -17.44 -7.99
CA ASN A 66 -28.79 -18.86 -8.30
C ASN A 66 -27.53 -19.39 -9.00
N GLU A 67 -27.07 -20.57 -8.59
CA GLU A 67 -25.79 -21.17 -9.04
C GLU A 67 -25.69 -21.32 -10.56
N GLY A 68 -26.80 -21.65 -11.23
CA GLY A 68 -26.82 -21.87 -12.68
C GLY A 68 -26.68 -20.61 -13.53
N PHE A 69 -26.71 -19.41 -12.93
CA PHE A 69 -26.61 -18.14 -13.64
C PHE A 69 -25.19 -17.59 -13.54
N VAL A 70 -24.47 -17.71 -14.65
CA VAL A 70 -23.06 -17.32 -14.76
C VAL A 70 -22.87 -16.21 -15.79
N ASN A 71 -21.69 -15.59 -15.76
CA ASN A 71 -21.30 -14.49 -16.64
C ASN A 71 -22.25 -13.28 -16.53
N GLN A 72 -22.61 -12.96 -15.29
CA GLN A 72 -23.50 -11.86 -14.94
C GLN A 72 -22.69 -10.61 -14.57
N ASN A 73 -23.30 -9.44 -14.73
CA ASN A 73 -22.71 -8.15 -14.31
C ASN A 73 -22.45 -8.08 -12.80
N ILE A 74 -23.15 -8.89 -12.00
CA ILE A 74 -22.93 -9.09 -10.57
C ILE A 74 -22.80 -10.59 -10.34
N THR A 75 -21.69 -11.00 -9.76
CA THR A 75 -21.41 -12.40 -9.44
C THR A 75 -21.16 -12.51 -7.94
N ILE A 76 -22.01 -13.27 -7.24
CA ILE A 76 -21.82 -13.61 -5.82
C ILE A 76 -21.21 -15.01 -5.71
N PHE A 77 -20.04 -15.07 -5.08
CA PHE A 77 -19.32 -16.29 -4.77
C PHE A 77 -19.63 -16.72 -3.35
N TYR A 78 -20.63 -17.59 -3.19
CA TYR A 78 -20.91 -18.26 -1.92
C TYR A 78 -19.76 -19.17 -1.48
N HIS A 79 -19.80 -19.58 -0.22
CA HIS A 79 -18.77 -20.36 0.47
C HIS A 79 -18.30 -21.67 -0.22
N ASP A 80 -19.08 -22.23 -1.14
CA ASP A 80 -18.77 -23.42 -1.94
C ASP A 80 -18.39 -23.11 -3.41
N ARG A 81 -18.46 -21.84 -3.83
CA ARG A 81 -18.27 -21.42 -5.22
C ARG A 81 -16.91 -20.78 -5.50
N LEU A 82 -16.03 -20.62 -4.51
CA LEU A 82 -14.73 -19.97 -4.68
C LEU A 82 -13.64 -20.58 -3.81
N GLY A 83 -12.78 -21.37 -4.44
CA GLY A 83 -11.66 -22.04 -3.77
C GLY A 83 -12.12 -23.09 -2.74
N LEU A 84 -11.20 -23.47 -1.86
CA LEU A 84 -11.44 -24.40 -0.75
C LEU A 84 -11.53 -23.63 0.58
N TYR A 85 -12.67 -23.01 0.84
CA TYR A 85 -12.87 -22.17 2.03
C TYR A 85 -13.01 -23.03 3.31
N PRO A 86 -12.11 -22.90 4.32
CA PRO A 86 -12.17 -23.68 5.55
C PRO A 86 -13.37 -23.28 6.40
N ARG A 87 -14.24 -24.23 6.74
CA ARG A 87 -15.47 -23.96 7.51
C ARG A 87 -16.00 -25.19 8.22
N PHE A 88 -17.01 -25.00 9.08
CA PHE A 88 -17.82 -26.09 9.61
C PHE A 88 -19.16 -26.18 8.87
N SER A 89 -19.62 -27.41 8.63
CA SER A 89 -21.01 -27.64 8.19
C SER A 89 -22.02 -27.33 9.31
N SER A 90 -23.31 -27.27 8.99
CA SER A 90 -24.39 -27.08 9.98
C SER A 90 -24.42 -28.15 11.08
N VAL A 91 -23.89 -29.34 10.84
CA VAL A 91 -23.76 -30.43 11.83
C VAL A 91 -22.39 -30.45 12.55
N GLY A 92 -21.59 -29.38 12.41
CA GLY A 92 -20.30 -29.24 13.10
C GLY A 92 -19.15 -30.04 12.48
N ARG A 93 -19.33 -30.66 11.31
CA ARG A 93 -18.23 -31.35 10.60
C ARG A 93 -17.27 -30.36 9.96
N SER A 94 -15.96 -30.58 10.16
CA SER A 94 -14.89 -29.82 9.51
C SER A 94 -14.89 -30.03 7.99
N VAL A 95 -14.85 -28.94 7.24
CA VAL A 95 -14.75 -28.87 5.79
C VAL A 95 -13.50 -28.07 5.44
N HIS A 96 -12.65 -28.61 4.55
CA HIS A 96 -11.36 -28.01 4.15
C HIS A 96 -10.46 -27.58 5.32
N GLY A 97 -10.46 -28.34 6.42
CA GLY A 97 -9.65 -28.06 7.62
C GLY A 97 -10.42 -27.37 8.74
N GLY A 98 -11.63 -26.85 8.48
CA GLY A 98 -12.53 -26.30 9.50
C GLY A 98 -12.20 -24.87 9.91
N VAL A 99 -10.92 -24.61 10.21
CA VAL A 99 -10.37 -23.29 10.54
C VAL A 99 -9.25 -22.92 9.57
N PRO A 100 -9.00 -21.61 9.31
CA PRO A 100 -8.01 -21.18 8.33
C PRO A 100 -6.60 -21.74 8.54
N GLN A 101 -6.12 -21.77 9.78
CA GLN A 101 -4.76 -22.26 10.12
C GLN A 101 -4.58 -23.78 9.96
N ASN A 102 -5.68 -24.51 9.74
CA ASN A 102 -5.67 -25.94 9.45
C ASN A 102 -6.10 -26.23 8.00
N GLY A 103 -6.46 -25.21 7.24
CA GLY A 103 -6.77 -25.30 5.81
C GLY A 103 -5.52 -25.18 4.95
N SER A 104 -5.52 -25.84 3.80
CA SER A 104 -4.43 -25.69 2.82
C SER A 104 -4.67 -24.47 1.93
N LEU A 105 -3.97 -23.36 2.22
CA LEU A 105 -4.04 -22.15 1.39
C LEU A 105 -3.60 -22.44 -0.05
N TRP A 106 -2.57 -23.25 -0.25
CA TRP A 106 -2.12 -23.64 -1.59
C TRP A 106 -3.22 -24.38 -2.38
N ALA A 107 -3.88 -25.37 -1.77
CA ALA A 107 -4.95 -26.11 -2.43
C ALA A 107 -6.17 -25.20 -2.70
N HIS A 108 -6.46 -24.28 -1.77
CA HIS A 108 -7.47 -23.26 -1.95
C HIS A 108 -7.19 -22.39 -3.19
N LEU A 109 -5.99 -21.81 -3.29
CA LEU A 109 -5.59 -20.93 -4.40
C LEU A 109 -5.60 -21.66 -5.75
N LYS A 110 -5.20 -22.94 -5.78
CA LYS A 110 -5.21 -23.75 -7.01
C LYS A 110 -6.61 -23.88 -7.61
N MET A 111 -7.65 -23.92 -6.78
CA MET A 111 -9.04 -24.02 -7.23
C MET A 111 -9.64 -22.69 -7.69
N LEU A 112 -9.03 -21.55 -7.31
CA LEU A 112 -9.61 -20.23 -7.59
C LEU A 112 -9.75 -19.94 -9.07
N GLN A 113 -8.76 -20.33 -9.91
CA GLN A 113 -8.81 -20.00 -11.33
C GLN A 113 -10.02 -20.62 -12.03
N GLU A 114 -10.20 -21.93 -11.85
CA GLU A 114 -11.32 -22.67 -12.43
C GLU A 114 -12.67 -22.09 -11.97
N HIS A 115 -12.79 -21.81 -10.68
CA HIS A 115 -14.03 -21.26 -10.12
C HIS A 115 -14.33 -19.85 -10.65
N VAL A 116 -13.33 -18.97 -10.72
CA VAL A 116 -13.50 -17.62 -11.28
C VAL A 116 -13.86 -17.69 -12.76
N GLU A 117 -13.20 -18.55 -13.54
CA GLU A 117 -13.48 -18.72 -14.97
C GLU A 117 -14.86 -19.34 -15.25
N HIS A 118 -15.36 -20.17 -14.34
CA HIS A 118 -16.71 -20.74 -14.44
C HIS A 118 -17.79 -19.65 -14.34
N TYR A 119 -17.71 -18.80 -13.31
CA TYR A 119 -18.72 -17.79 -13.00
C TYR A 119 -18.53 -16.47 -13.76
N ILE A 120 -17.28 -16.08 -14.08
CA ILE A 120 -16.94 -14.88 -14.85
C ILE A 120 -16.15 -15.31 -16.08
N ARG A 121 -16.85 -15.64 -17.17
CA ARG A 121 -16.24 -16.26 -18.35
C ARG A 121 -15.45 -15.29 -19.20
N SER A 122 -15.96 -14.07 -19.37
CA SER A 122 -15.28 -13.04 -20.16
C SER A 122 -14.34 -12.19 -19.31
N GLN A 123 -13.27 -11.67 -19.94
CA GLN A 123 -12.41 -10.66 -19.32
C GLN A 123 -13.05 -9.26 -19.35
N GLU A 124 -14.07 -9.07 -20.18
CA GLU A 124 -14.82 -7.84 -20.42
C GLU A 124 -16.29 -8.13 -20.72
N PRO A 125 -17.24 -7.24 -20.35
CA PRO A 125 -17.06 -5.98 -19.63
C PRO A 125 -16.77 -6.14 -18.13
N ALA A 126 -16.39 -5.04 -17.45
CA ALA A 126 -16.29 -4.95 -16.00
C ALA A 126 -17.62 -5.26 -15.28
N GLY A 127 -17.55 -5.88 -14.11
CA GLY A 127 -18.70 -6.21 -13.25
C GLY A 127 -18.36 -6.16 -11.77
N LEU A 128 -19.35 -6.42 -10.90
CA LEU A 128 -19.15 -6.60 -9.46
C LEU A 128 -18.93 -8.08 -9.14
N ALA A 129 -17.92 -8.37 -8.34
CA ALA A 129 -17.59 -9.71 -7.90
C ALA A 129 -17.53 -9.73 -6.36
N VAL A 130 -18.55 -10.33 -5.76
CA VAL A 130 -18.79 -10.30 -4.32
C VAL A 130 -18.45 -11.64 -3.72
N ILE A 131 -17.51 -11.69 -2.78
CA ILE A 131 -17.15 -12.92 -2.06
C ILE A 131 -18.01 -12.99 -0.80
N ASP A 132 -18.88 -13.98 -0.72
CA ASP A 132 -19.84 -14.15 0.37
C ASP A 132 -19.39 -15.26 1.33
N TRP A 133 -18.43 -14.89 2.18
CA TRP A 133 -17.85 -15.76 3.20
C TRP A 133 -18.28 -15.33 4.59
N GLU A 134 -19.36 -15.94 5.06
CA GLU A 134 -19.97 -15.56 6.32
C GLU A 134 -19.64 -16.49 7.48
N ASP A 135 -19.02 -17.65 7.26
CA ASP A 135 -18.83 -18.69 8.27
C ASP A 135 -18.04 -18.19 9.49
N TRP A 136 -16.89 -17.55 9.28
CA TRP A 136 -16.07 -16.92 10.32
C TRP A 136 -15.76 -15.45 10.01
N ARG A 137 -15.22 -14.73 11.00
CA ARG A 137 -14.73 -13.35 10.86
C ARG A 137 -13.21 -13.33 11.09
N PRO A 138 -12.44 -12.52 10.34
CA PRO A 138 -10.98 -12.50 10.46
C PRO A 138 -10.48 -11.95 11.80
N VAL A 139 -11.33 -11.24 12.54
CA VAL A 139 -11.05 -10.78 13.90
C VAL A 139 -11.61 -11.80 14.89
N TRP A 140 -10.74 -12.40 15.71
CA TRP A 140 -11.04 -13.49 16.64
C TRP A 140 -12.26 -13.22 17.51
N VAL A 141 -12.31 -12.04 18.12
CA VAL A 141 -13.38 -11.65 19.03
C VAL A 141 -14.75 -11.59 18.36
N ARG A 142 -14.83 -11.34 17.04
CA ARG A 142 -16.10 -11.33 16.27
C ARG A 142 -16.66 -12.73 15.98
N ASN A 143 -15.97 -13.79 16.39
CA ASN A 143 -16.43 -15.18 16.27
C ASN A 143 -17.14 -15.63 17.55
N TRP A 144 -18.30 -15.03 17.84
CA TRP A 144 -19.16 -15.36 18.98
C TRP A 144 -20.38 -16.18 18.56
N GLN A 145 -21.19 -16.61 19.54
CA GLN A 145 -22.41 -17.42 19.32
C GLN A 145 -22.08 -18.67 18.50
N ASP A 146 -22.81 -18.92 17.41
CA ASP A 146 -22.61 -20.10 16.55
C ASP A 146 -21.22 -20.13 15.89
N LYS A 147 -20.51 -18.99 15.85
CA LYS A 147 -19.12 -18.90 15.37
C LYS A 147 -18.08 -19.23 16.43
N ASP A 148 -18.47 -19.46 17.69
CA ASP A 148 -17.52 -19.84 18.74
C ASP A 148 -16.83 -21.18 18.46
N ILE A 149 -17.44 -22.03 17.62
CA ILE A 149 -16.83 -23.29 17.14
C ILE A 149 -15.44 -23.06 16.51
N TYR A 150 -15.23 -21.94 15.81
CA TYR A 150 -13.94 -21.59 15.22
C TYR A 150 -12.89 -21.30 16.31
N ARG A 151 -13.30 -20.62 17.39
CA ARG A 151 -12.41 -20.34 18.52
C ARG A 151 -12.12 -21.61 19.33
N GLN A 152 -13.13 -22.46 19.54
CA GLN A 152 -13.00 -23.75 20.24
C GLN A 152 -12.05 -24.69 19.48
N SER A 153 -12.28 -24.89 18.18
CA SER A 153 -11.44 -25.75 17.35
C SER A 153 -10.01 -25.24 17.26
N SER A 154 -9.82 -23.92 17.13
CA SER A 154 -8.48 -23.30 17.15
C SER A 154 -7.73 -23.58 18.45
N ARG A 155 -8.39 -23.45 19.62
CA ARG A 155 -7.80 -23.79 20.92
C ARG A 155 -7.46 -25.27 21.01
N GLN A 156 -8.34 -26.15 20.53
CA GLN A 156 -8.11 -27.59 20.53
C GLN A 156 -6.87 -27.97 19.68
N LEU A 157 -6.70 -27.38 18.50
CA LEU A 157 -5.53 -27.61 17.65
C LEU A 157 -4.20 -27.23 18.32
N VAL A 158 -4.20 -26.15 19.10
CA VAL A 158 -3.03 -25.73 19.87
C VAL A 158 -2.82 -26.66 21.07
N ALA A 159 -3.87 -26.98 21.82
CA ALA A 159 -3.79 -27.86 22.99
C ALA A 159 -3.30 -29.28 22.63
N VAL A 160 -3.71 -29.82 21.48
CA VAL A 160 -3.24 -31.13 21.01
C VAL A 160 -1.74 -31.10 20.66
N ARG A 161 -1.24 -30.01 20.06
CA ARG A 161 0.18 -29.85 19.74
C ARG A 161 1.03 -29.53 20.98
N HIS A 162 0.42 -28.95 22.01
CA HIS A 162 1.09 -28.54 23.25
C HIS A 162 0.29 -28.96 24.49
N PRO A 163 0.29 -30.26 24.85
CA PRO A 163 -0.54 -30.77 25.97
C PRO A 163 -0.20 -30.16 27.33
N ASP A 164 1.05 -29.74 27.53
CA ASP A 164 1.56 -29.22 28.80
C ASP A 164 1.41 -27.69 28.95
N TRP A 165 0.81 -27.01 27.96
CA TRP A 165 0.67 -25.55 28.02
C TRP A 165 -0.51 -25.11 28.90
N PRO A 166 -0.36 -24.02 29.67
CA PRO A 166 -1.47 -23.46 30.42
C PRO A 166 -2.53 -22.87 29.46
N ALA A 167 -3.78 -22.89 29.90
CA ALA A 167 -4.94 -22.56 29.07
C ALA A 167 -4.91 -21.13 28.50
N ASP A 168 -4.38 -20.16 29.26
CA ASP A 168 -4.26 -18.77 28.82
C ASP A 168 -3.27 -18.63 27.64
N ARG A 169 -2.16 -19.39 27.68
CA ARG A 169 -1.19 -19.46 26.58
C ARG A 169 -1.79 -20.11 25.34
N VAL A 170 -2.56 -21.19 25.52
CA VAL A 170 -3.29 -21.86 24.43
C VAL A 170 -4.25 -20.90 23.74
N VAL A 171 -5.03 -20.12 24.52
CA VAL A 171 -5.98 -19.14 23.98
C VAL A 171 -5.27 -18.07 23.16
N LYS A 172 -4.19 -17.46 23.69
CA LYS A 172 -3.43 -16.42 22.99
C LYS A 172 -2.80 -16.93 21.70
N GLN A 173 -2.22 -18.13 21.72
CA GLN A 173 -1.63 -18.75 20.54
C GLN A 173 -2.70 -19.08 19.49
N ALA A 174 -3.84 -19.65 19.91
CA ALA A 174 -4.94 -19.98 19.01
C ALA A 174 -5.53 -18.73 18.33
N GLN A 175 -5.65 -17.62 19.07
CA GLN A 175 -6.05 -16.33 18.51
C GLN A 175 -5.05 -15.87 17.44
N TYR A 176 -3.75 -15.84 17.76
CA TYR A 176 -2.70 -15.41 16.83
C TYR A 176 -2.72 -16.24 15.54
N GLU A 177 -2.74 -17.57 15.64
CA GLU A 177 -2.74 -18.45 14.47
C GLU A 177 -4.00 -18.30 13.62
N PHE A 178 -5.16 -18.19 14.26
CA PHE A 178 -6.42 -18.00 13.56
C PHE A 178 -6.46 -16.67 12.80
N GLU A 179 -6.17 -15.55 13.47
CA GLU A 179 -6.23 -14.22 12.84
C GLU A 179 -5.17 -14.08 11.72
N PHE A 180 -3.97 -14.63 11.94
CA PHE A 180 -2.93 -14.68 10.91
C PHE A 180 -3.39 -15.47 9.69
N ALA A 181 -3.88 -16.70 9.86
CA ALA A 181 -4.30 -17.53 8.75
C ALA A 181 -5.57 -17.00 8.06
N ALA A 182 -6.54 -16.46 8.82
CA ALA A 182 -7.73 -15.82 8.28
C ALA A 182 -7.37 -14.64 7.37
N ARG A 183 -6.43 -13.79 7.81
CA ARG A 183 -5.88 -12.71 6.99
C ARG A 183 -5.23 -13.22 5.71
N GLN A 184 -4.38 -14.26 5.80
CA GLN A 184 -3.72 -14.84 4.61
C GLN A 184 -4.75 -15.38 3.61
N PHE A 185 -5.74 -16.15 4.08
CA PHE A 185 -6.79 -16.70 3.21
C PHE A 185 -7.56 -15.60 2.48
N MET A 186 -8.06 -14.58 3.19
CA MET A 186 -8.83 -13.51 2.56
C MET A 186 -7.98 -12.65 1.62
N LEU A 187 -6.76 -12.31 2.01
CA LEU A 187 -5.87 -11.43 1.24
C LEU A 187 -5.38 -12.10 -0.04
N GLU A 188 -4.89 -13.35 0.04
CA GLU A 188 -4.39 -14.08 -1.12
C GLU A 188 -5.53 -14.44 -2.09
N THR A 189 -6.75 -14.67 -1.57
CA THR A 189 -7.93 -14.82 -2.42
C THR A 189 -8.16 -13.56 -3.24
N LEU A 190 -8.25 -12.38 -2.62
CA LEU A 190 -8.47 -11.11 -3.33
C LEU A 190 -7.37 -10.83 -4.36
N ARG A 191 -6.10 -11.04 -4.00
CA ARG A 191 -4.97 -10.88 -4.93
C ARG A 191 -5.11 -11.76 -6.15
N PHE A 192 -5.40 -13.04 -5.93
CA PHE A 192 -5.54 -14.01 -7.01
C PHE A 192 -6.70 -13.67 -7.92
N VAL A 193 -7.91 -13.48 -7.37
CA VAL A 193 -9.11 -13.24 -8.18
C VAL A 193 -9.04 -11.92 -8.96
N LYS A 194 -8.41 -10.88 -8.39
CA LYS A 194 -8.13 -9.63 -9.12
C LYS A 194 -7.13 -9.81 -10.23
N ALA A 195 -6.10 -10.64 -10.05
CA ALA A 195 -5.16 -10.95 -11.12
C ALA A 195 -5.86 -11.68 -12.27
N VAL A 196 -6.79 -12.59 -11.95
CA VAL A 196 -7.57 -13.34 -12.95
C VAL A 196 -8.63 -12.47 -13.64
N ARG A 197 -9.25 -11.53 -12.92
CA ARG A 197 -10.28 -10.60 -13.44
C ARG A 197 -10.00 -9.16 -12.97
N PRO A 198 -9.04 -8.46 -13.59
CA PRO A 198 -8.56 -7.15 -13.11
C PRO A 198 -9.55 -6.00 -13.34
N ARG A 199 -10.52 -6.17 -14.25
CA ARG A 199 -11.55 -5.15 -14.52
C ARG A 199 -12.78 -5.27 -13.64
N HIS A 200 -12.93 -6.38 -12.90
CA HIS A 200 -14.04 -6.54 -11.96
C HIS A 200 -13.74 -5.84 -10.63
N LEU A 201 -14.80 -5.34 -9.99
CA LEU A 201 -14.70 -4.77 -8.65
C LEU A 201 -14.96 -5.86 -7.60
N TRP A 202 -13.92 -6.20 -6.86
CA TRP A 202 -13.84 -7.30 -5.90
C TRP A 202 -13.90 -6.79 -4.46
N GLY A 203 -14.59 -7.55 -3.61
CA GLY A 203 -14.70 -7.28 -2.19
C GLY A 203 -15.53 -8.36 -1.50
N PHE A 204 -15.52 -8.34 -0.18
CA PHE A 204 -16.31 -9.28 0.62
C PHE A 204 -17.67 -8.68 0.99
N TYR A 205 -18.72 -9.47 0.84
CA TYR A 205 -20.04 -9.13 1.39
C TYR A 205 -19.94 -8.88 2.90
N LEU A 206 -20.80 -8.00 3.41
CA LEU A 206 -20.90 -7.54 4.80
C LEU A 206 -19.82 -6.55 5.24
N PHE A 207 -18.68 -6.45 4.55
CA PHE A 207 -17.56 -5.65 5.05
C PHE A 207 -17.55 -4.19 4.50
N PRO A 208 -17.30 -3.19 5.37
CA PRO A 208 -17.23 -3.29 6.83
C PRO A 208 -18.61 -3.45 7.47
N ASP A 209 -18.64 -4.06 8.66
CA ASP A 209 -19.82 -4.05 9.54
C ASP A 209 -19.62 -3.03 10.67
N CYS A 210 -20.71 -2.33 10.99
CA CYS A 210 -20.80 -1.31 12.04
C CYS A 210 -21.19 -1.93 13.39
N TYR A 211 -21.82 -3.11 13.40
CA TYR A 211 -22.34 -3.79 14.60
C TYR A 211 -23.27 -2.94 15.49
N ASN A 212 -24.01 -1.99 14.89
CA ASN A 212 -24.97 -1.11 15.54
C ASN A 212 -26.35 -1.77 15.77
N HIS A 213 -26.38 -2.95 16.39
CA HIS A 213 -27.61 -3.74 16.60
C HIS A 213 -28.24 -3.57 18.00
N ASP A 214 -27.74 -2.64 18.81
CA ASP A 214 -28.18 -2.44 20.19
C ASP A 214 -29.56 -1.79 20.31
N TYR A 215 -30.20 -1.39 19.20
CA TYR A 215 -31.60 -0.99 19.15
C TYR A 215 -32.57 -2.03 19.75
N VAL A 216 -32.19 -3.31 19.76
CA VAL A 216 -32.99 -4.39 20.37
C VAL A 216 -33.11 -4.22 21.89
N GLN A 217 -32.09 -3.64 22.54
CA GLN A 217 -32.02 -3.51 23.99
C GLN A 217 -32.20 -2.05 24.45
N ASN A 218 -31.84 -1.09 23.60
CA ASN A 218 -31.67 0.32 23.96
C ASN A 218 -32.51 1.26 23.07
N TRP A 219 -33.75 0.89 22.74
CA TRP A 219 -34.59 1.63 21.79
C TRP A 219 -34.62 3.15 22.03
N GLU A 220 -34.92 3.59 23.25
CA GLU A 220 -35.05 5.01 23.61
C GLU A 220 -33.76 5.82 23.47
N THR A 221 -32.59 5.18 23.59
CA THR A 221 -31.28 5.84 23.53
C THR A 221 -30.49 5.50 22.26
N TYR A 222 -31.10 4.76 21.33
CA TYR A 222 -30.41 4.25 20.16
C TYR A 222 -30.08 5.35 19.15
N THR A 223 -28.78 5.57 18.95
CA THR A 223 -28.26 6.61 18.03
C THR A 223 -27.93 6.08 16.64
N GLY A 224 -27.81 4.77 16.47
CA GLY A 224 -27.30 4.13 15.26
C GLY A 224 -25.79 4.16 15.09
N ARG A 225 -25.04 4.89 15.92
CA ARG A 225 -23.58 4.99 15.83
C ARG A 225 -22.92 3.61 15.93
N CYS A 226 -21.89 3.38 15.13
CA CYS A 226 -21.03 2.24 15.32
C CYS A 226 -20.33 2.36 16.69
N PRO A 227 -20.29 1.30 17.51
CA PRO A 227 -19.50 1.32 18.73
C PRO A 227 -18.03 1.64 18.43
N ASP A 228 -17.39 2.50 19.23
CA ASP A 228 -16.01 2.95 18.96
C ASP A 228 -15.01 1.78 18.86
N VAL A 229 -15.25 0.71 19.63
CA VAL A 229 -14.45 -0.52 19.55
C VAL A 229 -14.57 -1.22 18.19
N GLU A 230 -15.72 -1.12 17.54
CA GLU A 230 -15.95 -1.73 16.22
C GLU A 230 -15.35 -0.88 15.10
N VAL A 231 -15.38 0.44 15.23
CA VAL A 231 -14.63 1.36 14.36
C VAL A 231 -13.12 1.05 14.44
N SER A 232 -12.57 0.91 15.65
CA SER A 232 -11.15 0.56 15.85
C SER A 232 -10.80 -0.83 15.30
N ARG A 233 -11.70 -1.81 15.42
CA ARG A 233 -11.53 -3.14 14.81
C ARG A 233 -11.57 -3.09 13.29
N ASN A 234 -12.41 -2.23 12.71
CA ASN A 234 -12.41 -1.99 11.27
C ASN A 234 -11.11 -1.31 10.83
N ASP A 235 -10.51 -0.42 11.63
CA ASP A 235 -9.19 0.16 11.31
C ASP A 235 -8.09 -0.91 11.26
N GLN A 236 -8.16 -1.95 12.11
CA GLN A 236 -7.22 -3.09 12.09
C GLN A 236 -7.35 -3.97 10.83
N LEU A 237 -8.46 -3.84 10.09
CA LEU A 237 -8.69 -4.51 8.81
C LEU A 237 -8.21 -3.67 7.61
N ALA A 238 -7.35 -2.66 7.82
CA ALA A 238 -6.72 -1.87 6.76
C ALA A 238 -6.19 -2.70 5.57
N TRP A 239 -5.66 -3.89 5.85
CA TRP A 239 -5.17 -4.82 4.85
C TRP A 239 -6.26 -5.35 3.90
N LEU A 240 -7.50 -5.47 4.37
CA LEU A 240 -8.64 -5.93 3.58
C LEU A 240 -9.14 -4.82 2.66
N TRP A 241 -9.23 -3.59 3.21
CA TRP A 241 -9.66 -2.40 2.47
C TRP A 241 -8.69 -2.08 1.34
N ALA A 242 -7.39 -2.04 1.64
CA ALA A 242 -6.35 -1.72 0.66
C ALA A 242 -6.28 -2.72 -0.50
N GLU A 243 -6.68 -3.98 -0.27
CA GLU A 243 -6.71 -5.02 -1.30
C GLU A 243 -8.06 -5.09 -2.03
N SER A 244 -9.13 -4.49 -1.50
CA SER A 244 -10.44 -4.49 -2.16
C SER A 244 -10.47 -3.48 -3.32
N THR A 245 -11.36 -3.68 -4.29
CA THR A 245 -11.66 -2.69 -5.35
C THR A 245 -13.09 -2.16 -5.29
N ALA A 246 -13.93 -2.70 -4.41
CA ALA A 246 -15.19 -2.13 -3.94
C ALA A 246 -15.52 -2.61 -2.52
N LEU A 247 -16.42 -1.90 -1.83
CA LEU A 247 -16.95 -2.32 -0.53
C LEU A 247 -18.43 -2.70 -0.63
N PHE A 248 -18.83 -3.72 0.12
CA PHE A 248 -20.17 -4.32 0.06
C PHE A 248 -20.83 -4.42 1.45
N PRO A 249 -21.04 -3.29 2.16
CA PRO A 249 -21.71 -3.30 3.45
C PRO A 249 -23.18 -3.75 3.30
N SER A 250 -23.71 -4.46 4.29
CA SER A 250 -25.12 -4.84 4.33
C SER A 250 -25.90 -3.90 5.24
N VAL A 251 -27.08 -3.44 4.82
CA VAL A 251 -28.00 -2.60 5.59
C VAL A 251 -29.40 -3.21 5.67
N TYR A 252 -29.48 -4.55 5.67
CA TYR A 252 -30.75 -5.28 5.75
C TYR A 252 -31.58 -4.82 6.95
N LEU A 253 -32.72 -4.19 6.67
CA LEU A 253 -33.53 -3.53 7.68
C LEU A 253 -34.47 -4.53 8.36
N ASP A 254 -34.36 -4.69 9.68
CA ASP A 254 -35.29 -5.49 10.47
C ASP A 254 -36.65 -4.80 10.58
N GLU A 255 -37.74 -5.57 10.60
CA GLU A 255 -39.12 -5.06 10.70
C GLU A 255 -39.35 -4.25 11.99
N THR A 256 -38.57 -4.51 13.04
CA THR A 256 -38.59 -3.74 14.29
C THR A 256 -38.18 -2.27 14.08
N LEU A 257 -37.40 -1.99 13.03
CA LEU A 257 -36.96 -0.64 12.66
C LEU A 257 -37.88 0.01 11.61
N ALA A 258 -38.95 -0.67 11.19
CA ALA A 258 -39.83 -0.22 10.13
C ALA A 258 -40.37 1.19 10.37
N SER A 259 -40.26 2.04 9.35
CA SER A 259 -40.83 3.38 9.29
C SER A 259 -40.45 4.25 10.49
N SER A 260 -39.20 4.13 10.93
CA SER A 260 -38.68 4.83 12.11
C SER A 260 -37.42 5.63 11.80
N THR A 261 -37.17 6.67 12.60
CA THR A 261 -35.89 7.41 12.58
C THR A 261 -34.71 6.52 12.95
N HIS A 262 -34.92 5.55 13.83
CA HIS A 262 -33.92 4.55 14.19
C HIS A 262 -33.55 3.65 13.00
N GLY A 263 -34.50 3.30 12.13
CA GLY A 263 -34.23 2.61 10.87
C GLY A 263 -33.31 3.41 9.95
N ARG A 264 -33.56 4.72 9.80
CA ARG A 264 -32.64 5.62 9.08
C ARG A 264 -31.26 5.69 9.73
N ASN A 265 -31.19 5.84 11.05
CA ASN A 265 -29.92 5.92 11.77
C ASN A 265 -29.10 4.63 11.64
N PHE A 266 -29.77 3.46 11.71
CA PHE A 266 -29.14 2.15 11.50
C PHE A 266 -28.44 2.08 10.14
N VAL A 267 -29.14 2.47 9.06
CA VAL A 267 -28.57 2.47 7.71
C VAL A 267 -27.47 3.54 7.58
N SER A 268 -27.76 4.77 8.01
CA SER A 268 -26.89 5.92 7.80
C SER A 268 -25.49 5.69 8.36
N PHE A 269 -25.36 5.20 9.59
CA PHE A 269 -24.06 4.93 10.19
C PHE A 269 -23.32 3.74 9.57
N ARG A 270 -24.02 2.73 9.05
CA ARG A 270 -23.40 1.62 8.31
C ARG A 270 -22.81 2.09 6.98
N VAL A 271 -23.54 2.93 6.25
CA VAL A 271 -23.05 3.53 4.99
C VAL A 271 -21.92 4.50 5.27
N GLN A 272 -22.03 5.33 6.32
CA GLN A 272 -20.96 6.25 6.72
C GLN A 272 -19.69 5.51 7.13
N GLU A 273 -19.77 4.38 7.85
CA GLU A 273 -18.59 3.58 8.20
C GLU A 273 -17.93 2.97 6.96
N ALA A 274 -18.71 2.46 6.01
CA ALA A 274 -18.20 1.98 4.73
C ALA A 274 -17.52 3.09 3.93
N LEU A 275 -18.13 4.27 3.86
CA LEU A 275 -17.52 5.44 3.23
C LEU A 275 -16.26 5.87 3.98
N ARG A 276 -16.25 5.87 5.32
CA ARG A 276 -15.07 6.24 6.12
C ARG A 276 -13.87 5.36 5.75
N VAL A 277 -14.02 4.04 5.78
CA VAL A 277 -12.91 3.13 5.42
C VAL A 277 -12.59 3.17 3.92
N ALA A 278 -13.57 3.46 3.05
CA ALA A 278 -13.30 3.63 1.62
C ALA A 278 -12.34 4.79 1.32
N HIS A 279 -12.36 5.86 2.14
CA HIS A 279 -11.56 7.07 1.93
C HIS A 279 -10.15 6.97 2.53
N THR A 280 -9.87 6.03 3.43
CA THR A 280 -8.64 6.02 4.23
C THR A 280 -7.47 5.29 3.58
N HIS A 281 -7.71 4.32 2.68
CA HIS A 281 -6.66 3.36 2.30
C HIS A 281 -6.06 3.54 0.89
N HIS A 282 -6.66 4.38 0.04
CA HIS A 282 -6.10 4.75 -1.26
C HIS A 282 -5.86 6.27 -1.30
N ALA A 283 -4.67 6.70 -1.70
CA ALA A 283 -4.28 8.11 -1.66
C ALA A 283 -5.10 8.99 -2.61
N ASN A 284 -5.34 8.49 -3.83
CA ASN A 284 -5.87 9.29 -4.94
C ASN A 284 -7.34 9.05 -5.25
N HIS A 285 -7.97 8.05 -4.62
CA HIS A 285 -9.40 7.80 -4.78
C HIS A 285 -10.01 7.13 -3.56
N ALA A 286 -11.33 7.18 -3.43
CA ALA A 286 -12.11 6.38 -2.50
C ALA A 286 -12.71 5.17 -3.23
N LEU A 287 -12.73 4.02 -2.56
CA LEU A 287 -13.36 2.80 -3.08
C LEU A 287 -14.86 3.06 -3.36
N PRO A 288 -15.41 2.59 -4.48
CA PRO A 288 -16.85 2.63 -4.70
C PRO A 288 -17.56 1.70 -3.70
N VAL A 289 -18.56 2.25 -3.02
CA VAL A 289 -19.37 1.51 -2.03
C VAL A 289 -20.70 1.09 -2.68
N TYR A 290 -20.95 -0.22 -2.76
CA TYR A 290 -22.21 -0.78 -3.24
C TYR A 290 -22.94 -1.44 -2.08
N VAL A 291 -24.01 -0.80 -1.62
CA VAL A 291 -24.69 -1.16 -0.38
C VAL A 291 -25.69 -2.29 -0.63
N PHE A 292 -25.54 -3.41 0.07
CA PHE A 292 -26.50 -4.51 0.04
C PHE A 292 -27.74 -4.15 0.85
N THR A 293 -28.90 -4.17 0.21
CA THR A 293 -30.21 -4.05 0.86
C THR A 293 -31.18 -5.11 0.33
N ARG A 294 -32.36 -5.23 0.93
CA ARG A 294 -33.41 -6.15 0.48
C ARG A 294 -34.62 -5.36 -0.02
N PRO A 295 -35.41 -5.88 -0.97
CA PRO A 295 -36.69 -5.28 -1.33
C PRO A 295 -37.74 -5.41 -0.21
N THR A 296 -37.48 -6.23 0.82
CA THR A 296 -38.37 -6.51 1.95
C THR A 296 -37.60 -6.44 3.27
N TYR A 297 -38.29 -6.38 4.41
CA TYR A 297 -37.63 -6.46 5.72
C TYR A 297 -36.90 -7.79 5.93
N SER A 298 -35.84 -7.76 6.73
CA SER A 298 -35.06 -8.95 7.11
C SER A 298 -35.95 -10.07 7.63
N ARG A 299 -35.80 -11.28 7.06
CA ARG A 299 -36.55 -12.50 7.43
C ARG A 299 -38.07 -12.44 7.15
N ARG A 300 -38.56 -11.45 6.39
CA ARG A 300 -39.95 -11.31 5.98
C ARG A 300 -40.05 -11.03 4.48
N LEU A 301 -41.18 -11.39 3.86
CA LEU A 301 -41.47 -11.05 2.46
C LEU A 301 -42.27 -9.73 2.32
N THR A 302 -42.49 -9.02 3.43
CA THR A 302 -43.16 -7.71 3.44
C THR A 302 -42.23 -6.65 2.84
N GLY A 303 -42.65 -6.04 1.73
CA GLY A 303 -41.92 -4.96 1.06
C GLY A 303 -41.63 -3.78 1.97
N LEU A 304 -40.48 -3.13 1.78
CA LEU A 304 -40.14 -1.91 2.51
C LEU A 304 -41.16 -0.79 2.23
N SER A 305 -41.54 -0.04 3.25
CA SER A 305 -42.41 1.14 3.08
C SER A 305 -41.70 2.24 2.27
N GLU A 306 -42.43 3.27 1.83
CA GLU A 306 -41.80 4.43 1.19
C GLU A 306 -40.74 5.08 2.09
N MET A 307 -41.04 5.23 3.39
CA MET A 307 -40.10 5.77 4.37
C MET A 307 -38.84 4.91 4.52
N ASP A 308 -38.97 3.60 4.42
CA ASP A 308 -37.86 2.68 4.54
C ASP A 308 -37.05 2.56 3.25
N LEU A 309 -37.68 2.74 2.07
CA LEU A 309 -36.95 2.95 0.82
C LEU A 309 -36.14 4.25 0.84
N ILE A 310 -36.69 5.32 1.43
CA ILE A 310 -35.96 6.55 1.73
C ILE A 310 -34.81 6.29 2.68
N SER A 311 -35.06 5.56 3.77
CA SER A 311 -34.05 5.29 4.80
C SER A 311 -32.97 4.31 4.37
N THR A 312 -33.19 3.53 3.30
CA THR A 312 -32.23 2.55 2.77
C THR A 312 -31.56 3.06 1.48
N ILE A 313 -32.29 3.06 0.37
CA ILE A 313 -31.80 3.45 -0.96
C ILE A 313 -31.54 4.96 -1.01
N GLY A 314 -32.49 5.76 -0.52
CA GLY A 314 -32.36 7.22 -0.51
C GLY A 314 -31.20 7.71 0.35
N GLU A 315 -31.02 7.15 1.54
CA GLU A 315 -29.92 7.48 2.45
C GLU A 315 -28.58 7.09 1.83
N SER A 316 -28.48 5.91 1.20
CA SER A 316 -27.26 5.47 0.50
C SER A 316 -26.88 6.43 -0.64
N ALA A 317 -27.87 6.86 -1.44
CA ALA A 317 -27.65 7.81 -2.53
C ALA A 317 -27.21 9.19 -2.00
N ALA A 318 -27.86 9.69 -0.95
CA ALA A 318 -27.57 11.00 -0.39
C ALA A 318 -26.18 11.08 0.27
N LEU A 319 -25.69 9.98 0.83
CA LEU A 319 -24.35 9.88 1.42
C LEU A 319 -23.23 9.69 0.37
N GLY A 320 -23.56 9.45 -0.89
CA GLY A 320 -22.59 9.33 -1.98
C GLY A 320 -22.11 7.91 -2.27
N ALA A 321 -22.86 6.88 -1.88
CA ALA A 321 -22.59 5.51 -2.30
C ALA A 321 -22.64 5.38 -3.83
N ALA A 322 -21.93 4.39 -4.39
CA ALA A 322 -21.93 4.13 -5.82
C ALA A 322 -23.21 3.47 -6.31
N GLY A 323 -23.89 2.75 -5.43
CA GLY A 323 -25.16 2.13 -5.74
C GLY A 323 -25.66 1.25 -4.60
N VAL A 324 -26.79 0.60 -4.87
CA VAL A 324 -27.37 -0.43 -4.01
C VAL A 324 -27.57 -1.72 -4.79
N ILE A 325 -27.42 -2.85 -4.10
CA ILE A 325 -27.71 -4.19 -4.62
C ILE A 325 -28.90 -4.72 -3.83
N LEU A 326 -30.03 -4.88 -4.51
CA LEU A 326 -31.22 -5.53 -3.95
C LEU A 326 -31.05 -7.04 -4.03
N TRP A 327 -30.72 -7.65 -2.90
CA TRP A 327 -30.54 -9.09 -2.80
C TRP A 327 -31.79 -9.78 -2.27
N GLY A 328 -32.02 -11.02 -2.69
CA GLY A 328 -33.05 -11.87 -2.10
C GLY A 328 -32.73 -13.36 -2.21
N ASP A 329 -33.40 -14.15 -1.39
CA ASP A 329 -33.26 -15.61 -1.36
C ASP A 329 -34.34 -16.33 -2.18
N ALA A 330 -34.33 -17.66 -2.20
CA ALA A 330 -35.32 -18.45 -2.94
C ALA A 330 -36.78 -18.24 -2.45
N GLY A 331 -36.99 -17.62 -1.28
CA GLY A 331 -38.31 -17.32 -0.73
C GLY A 331 -39.18 -16.47 -1.65
N TYR A 332 -38.58 -15.59 -2.45
CA TYR A 332 -39.29 -14.67 -3.36
C TYR A 332 -39.95 -15.36 -4.56
N THR A 333 -39.64 -16.63 -4.83
CA THR A 333 -40.16 -17.40 -5.99
C THR A 333 -40.83 -18.71 -5.61
N THR A 334 -41.29 -18.81 -4.37
CA THR A 334 -41.92 -20.00 -3.81
C THR A 334 -43.30 -20.31 -4.42
N SER A 335 -44.10 -19.28 -4.73
CA SER A 335 -45.46 -19.46 -5.25
C SER A 335 -45.90 -18.32 -6.18
N THR A 336 -47.01 -18.55 -6.90
CA THR A 336 -47.67 -17.54 -7.74
C THR A 336 -48.04 -16.30 -6.92
N GLU A 337 -48.52 -16.50 -5.69
CA GLU A 337 -48.91 -15.42 -4.77
C GLU A 337 -47.71 -14.54 -4.40
N THR A 338 -46.57 -15.13 -4.07
CA THR A 338 -45.35 -14.37 -3.74
C THR A 338 -44.85 -13.56 -4.93
N CYS A 339 -44.81 -14.17 -6.13
CA CYS A 339 -44.43 -13.45 -7.35
C CYS A 339 -45.44 -12.34 -7.69
N GLN A 340 -46.73 -12.56 -7.48
CA GLN A 340 -47.78 -11.56 -7.72
C GLN A 340 -47.68 -10.40 -6.73
N TYR A 341 -47.44 -10.70 -5.45
CA TYR A 341 -47.14 -9.68 -4.44
C TYR A 341 -45.93 -8.83 -4.85
N LEU A 342 -44.83 -9.47 -5.25
CA LEU A 342 -43.62 -8.76 -5.65
C LEU A 342 -43.85 -7.91 -6.90
N LYS A 343 -44.61 -8.42 -7.88
CA LYS A 343 -45.03 -7.67 -9.08
C LYS A 343 -45.80 -6.40 -8.71
N ASP A 344 -46.76 -6.52 -7.81
CA ASP A 344 -47.57 -5.39 -7.37
C ASP A 344 -46.75 -4.38 -6.57
N TYR A 345 -45.85 -4.86 -5.71
CA TYR A 345 -44.93 -4.03 -4.93
C TYR A 345 -43.94 -3.26 -5.83
N LEU A 346 -43.34 -3.94 -6.81
CA LEU A 346 -42.49 -3.34 -7.84
C LEU A 346 -43.23 -2.22 -8.57
N LYS A 347 -44.42 -2.54 -9.10
CA LYS A 347 -45.20 -1.59 -9.90
C LYS A 347 -45.67 -0.38 -9.10
N ARG A 348 -46.15 -0.59 -7.87
CA ARG A 348 -46.78 0.46 -7.06
C ARG A 348 -45.79 1.36 -6.33
N LEU A 349 -44.66 0.81 -5.89
CA LEU A 349 -43.77 1.53 -4.98
C LEU A 349 -42.29 1.49 -5.40
N LEU A 350 -41.71 0.29 -5.49
CA LEU A 350 -40.24 0.19 -5.62
C LEU A 350 -39.73 0.74 -6.96
N VAL A 351 -40.35 0.41 -8.09
CA VAL A 351 -39.93 0.93 -9.42
C VAL A 351 -40.10 2.45 -9.50
N PRO A 352 -41.26 3.04 -9.16
CA PRO A 352 -41.39 4.51 -9.09
C PRO A 352 -40.31 5.17 -8.24
N TYR A 353 -40.00 4.60 -7.08
CA TYR A 353 -38.97 5.12 -6.17
C TYR A 353 -37.56 5.03 -6.76
N VAL A 354 -37.20 3.89 -7.36
CA VAL A 354 -35.89 3.68 -8.02
C VAL A 354 -35.70 4.66 -9.17
N VAL A 355 -36.73 4.88 -9.99
CA VAL A 355 -36.69 5.87 -11.08
C VAL A 355 -36.48 7.27 -10.51
N ASN A 356 -37.20 7.63 -9.44
CA ASN A 356 -37.09 8.93 -8.78
C ASN A 356 -35.64 9.20 -8.30
N VAL A 357 -35.09 8.34 -7.43
CA VAL A 357 -33.75 8.54 -6.86
C VAL A 357 -32.64 8.50 -7.91
N SER A 358 -32.73 7.60 -8.90
CA SER A 358 -31.71 7.46 -9.94
C SER A 358 -31.63 8.70 -10.84
N TRP A 359 -32.78 9.25 -11.26
CA TRP A 359 -32.81 10.47 -12.05
C TRP A 359 -32.45 11.70 -11.23
N ALA A 360 -32.87 11.78 -9.97
CA ALA A 360 -32.48 12.88 -9.10
C ALA A 360 -30.95 12.92 -8.88
N ALA A 361 -30.32 11.76 -8.66
CA ALA A 361 -28.86 11.65 -8.58
C ALA A 361 -28.18 12.06 -9.89
N GLN A 362 -28.73 11.66 -11.05
CA GLN A 362 -28.23 12.05 -12.37
C GLN A 362 -28.30 13.56 -12.59
N TYR A 363 -29.46 14.18 -12.38
CA TYR A 363 -29.62 15.62 -12.55
C TYR A 363 -28.74 16.41 -11.59
N CYS A 364 -28.60 15.94 -10.35
CA CYS A 364 -27.70 16.57 -9.39
C CYS A 364 -26.23 16.49 -9.87
N SER A 365 -25.80 15.33 -10.36
CA SER A 365 -24.46 15.16 -10.93
C SER A 365 -24.20 16.11 -12.10
N TRP A 366 -25.13 16.22 -13.04
CA TRP A 366 -25.01 17.16 -14.17
C TRP A 366 -24.97 18.62 -13.70
N ALA A 367 -25.87 19.01 -12.80
CA ALA A 367 -26.02 20.40 -12.37
C ALA A 367 -24.91 20.89 -11.43
N GLN A 368 -24.44 20.03 -10.52
CA GLN A 368 -23.50 20.40 -9.44
C GLN A 368 -22.08 19.87 -9.65
N CYS A 369 -21.93 18.78 -10.39
CA CYS A 369 -20.64 18.10 -10.58
C CYS A 369 -20.22 18.03 -12.06
N HIS A 370 -20.91 18.75 -12.96
CA HIS A 370 -20.69 18.72 -14.42
C HIS A 370 -20.73 17.31 -15.04
N GLY A 371 -21.46 16.37 -14.42
CA GLY A 371 -21.49 14.97 -14.85
C GLY A 371 -20.24 14.15 -14.50
N HIS A 372 -19.29 14.72 -13.75
CA HIS A 372 -18.02 14.09 -13.38
C HIS A 372 -17.93 13.68 -11.91
N GLY A 373 -19.07 13.63 -11.19
CA GLY A 373 -19.09 13.27 -9.78
C GLY A 373 -20.47 12.90 -9.23
N ARG A 374 -20.51 12.45 -7.97
CA ARG A 374 -21.74 12.19 -7.21
C ARG A 374 -22.04 13.37 -6.29
N CYS A 375 -23.32 13.73 -6.16
CA CYS A 375 -23.73 14.64 -5.10
C CYS A 375 -23.68 13.96 -3.75
N VAL A 376 -23.13 14.64 -2.75
CA VAL A 376 -23.02 14.17 -1.37
C VAL A 376 -23.66 15.20 -0.45
N ARG A 377 -24.43 14.72 0.54
CA ARG A 377 -25.04 15.55 1.57
C ARG A 377 -23.93 16.29 2.36
N ARG A 378 -24.05 17.61 2.49
CA ARG A 378 -23.04 18.45 3.19
C ARG A 378 -22.93 18.13 4.68
N ASP A 379 -24.06 17.92 5.33
CA ASP A 379 -24.16 17.45 6.71
C ASP A 379 -24.73 16.03 6.68
N PRO A 380 -23.94 14.99 6.97
CA PRO A 380 -24.42 13.61 6.97
C PRO A 380 -25.63 13.36 7.87
N SER A 381 -25.81 14.16 8.94
CA SER A 381 -26.91 14.01 9.90
C SER A 381 -28.24 14.61 9.41
N ALA A 382 -28.18 15.55 8.48
CA ALA A 382 -29.36 16.26 7.96
C ALA A 382 -30.32 15.31 7.22
N ASN A 383 -31.60 15.69 7.16
CA ASN A 383 -32.66 14.90 6.52
C ASN A 383 -32.91 15.34 5.06
N THR A 384 -31.86 15.36 4.23
CA THR A 384 -31.92 15.82 2.83
C THR A 384 -31.61 14.69 1.86
N PHE A 385 -32.48 14.46 0.89
CA PHE A 385 -32.34 13.35 -0.07
C PHE A 385 -32.30 13.84 -1.51
N LEU A 386 -31.82 12.97 -2.40
CA LEU A 386 -31.86 13.19 -3.84
C LEU A 386 -33.17 12.62 -4.41
N HIS A 387 -34.20 13.46 -4.49
CA HIS A 387 -35.49 13.12 -5.10
C HIS A 387 -35.94 14.19 -6.10
N LEU A 388 -36.67 13.76 -7.13
CA LEU A 388 -37.34 14.64 -8.08
C LEU A 388 -38.52 15.35 -7.42
N SER A 389 -38.65 16.66 -7.67
CA SER A 389 -39.81 17.41 -7.21
C SER A 389 -41.07 17.02 -7.97
N ALA A 390 -42.14 16.68 -7.25
CA ALA A 390 -43.46 16.40 -7.84
C ALA A 390 -44.09 17.61 -8.54
N SER A 391 -43.61 18.84 -8.25
CA SER A 391 -44.04 20.05 -8.97
C SER A 391 -43.37 20.23 -10.33
N SER A 392 -42.26 19.52 -10.58
CA SER A 392 -41.45 19.68 -11.79
C SER A 392 -41.43 18.42 -12.66
N PHE A 393 -41.60 17.25 -12.05
CA PHE A 393 -41.55 15.96 -12.73
C PHE A 393 -42.80 15.15 -12.43
N ARG A 394 -43.29 14.44 -13.44
CA ARG A 394 -44.35 13.44 -13.30
C ARG A 394 -43.86 12.13 -13.88
N LEU A 395 -43.82 11.08 -13.05
CA LEU A 395 -43.54 9.73 -13.52
C LEU A 395 -44.76 9.18 -14.25
N VAL A 396 -44.58 8.78 -15.51
CA VAL A 396 -45.62 8.18 -16.34
C VAL A 396 -45.18 6.78 -16.75
N PRO A 397 -46.04 5.75 -16.65
CA PRO A 397 -45.75 4.44 -17.21
C PRO A 397 -45.53 4.53 -18.72
N SER A 398 -44.48 3.88 -19.25
CA SER A 398 -44.30 3.80 -20.70
C SER A 398 -45.37 2.89 -21.30
N HIS A 399 -46.36 3.47 -21.99
CA HIS A 399 -47.19 2.71 -22.92
C HIS A 399 -46.39 2.49 -24.21
N VAL A 400 -45.86 1.28 -24.40
CA VAL A 400 -45.41 0.84 -25.73
C VAL A 400 -46.48 -0.12 -26.26
N PRO A 401 -47.17 0.19 -27.37
CA PRO A 401 -48.01 -0.78 -28.06
C PRO A 401 -47.11 -1.82 -28.73
N ASP A 402 -47.53 -3.08 -28.69
CA ASP A 402 -46.94 -4.16 -29.49
C ASP A 402 -46.91 -3.75 -30.97
N SER A 403 -45.70 -3.63 -31.55
CA SER A 403 -45.53 -3.79 -32.99
C SER A 403 -44.13 -4.28 -33.33
N SER A 404 -44.12 -5.50 -33.86
CA SER A 404 -43.14 -6.01 -34.80
C SER A 404 -42.92 -5.00 -35.94
N SER A 405 -41.69 -4.54 -36.13
CA SER A 405 -41.21 -3.99 -37.40
C SER A 405 -39.69 -3.94 -37.37
N ALA A 406 -39.07 -4.91 -38.04
CA ALA A 406 -37.67 -4.82 -38.45
C ALA A 406 -37.51 -3.61 -39.39
N MET A 407 -36.57 -2.74 -39.09
CA MET A 407 -36.02 -1.79 -40.06
C MET A 407 -34.50 -1.82 -39.93
N ALA A 408 -33.89 -2.58 -40.84
CA ALA A 408 -32.48 -2.48 -41.17
C ALA A 408 -32.21 -1.07 -41.72
N VAL A 409 -31.17 -0.41 -41.22
CA VAL A 409 -30.54 0.71 -41.93
C VAL A 409 -29.03 0.55 -41.83
N HIS A 410 -28.44 0.17 -42.96
CA HIS A 410 -27.03 0.32 -43.28
C HIS A 410 -26.67 1.80 -43.41
N LEU A 411 -25.60 2.26 -42.75
CA LEU A 411 -24.77 3.35 -43.26
C LEU A 411 -23.28 3.08 -42.93
N LEU A 412 -22.46 3.33 -43.94
CA LEU A 412 -21.05 2.95 -44.13
C LEU A 412 -20.05 3.76 -43.28
N PRO A 413 -18.82 3.23 -43.10
CA PRO A 413 -17.74 3.89 -42.36
C PRO A 413 -16.83 4.68 -43.33
N THR A 414 -16.75 6.00 -43.21
CA THR A 414 -15.60 6.78 -43.74
C THR A 414 -15.44 8.05 -42.92
N TYR A 415 -14.18 8.49 -42.76
CA TYR A 415 -13.68 9.66 -42.00
C TYR A 415 -13.33 9.46 -40.52
N ALA A 416 -12.12 8.92 -40.30
CA ALA A 416 -11.15 9.50 -39.36
C ALA A 416 -9.76 8.85 -39.55
N LEU A 417 -9.10 9.18 -40.66
CA LEU A 417 -7.65 8.97 -40.81
C LEU A 417 -7.06 10.29 -41.29
N PHE A 418 -6.82 11.23 -40.37
CA PHE A 418 -5.86 12.34 -40.48
C PHE A 418 -5.95 13.18 -39.20
N LEU A 419 -5.22 12.76 -38.16
CA LEU A 419 -4.67 13.57 -37.06
C LEU A 419 -3.86 12.65 -36.12
N THR A 420 -2.87 11.96 -36.69
CA THR A 420 -1.82 11.25 -35.94
C THR A 420 -0.47 11.72 -36.43
N LEU A 421 -0.17 13.00 -36.22
CA LEU A 421 1.17 13.58 -36.36
C LEU A 421 1.17 14.92 -35.62
N LEU A 422 1.29 14.85 -34.28
CA LEU A 422 1.83 15.86 -33.36
C LEU A 422 1.39 15.46 -31.94
N GLY A 423 2.23 14.71 -31.24
CA GLY A 423 1.93 14.26 -29.88
C GLY A 423 2.76 13.07 -29.37
N THR A 424 3.88 12.70 -29.99
CA THR A 424 4.87 11.78 -29.38
C THR A 424 6.12 12.54 -28.98
N ALA A 425 5.95 13.44 -28.02
CA ALA A 425 6.99 13.73 -27.06
C ALA A 425 6.48 13.22 -25.71
N GLN A 426 6.40 11.90 -25.54
CA GLN A 426 6.45 11.33 -24.20
C GLN A 426 7.82 11.72 -23.63
N GLY A 427 7.83 12.75 -22.79
CA GLY A 427 9.03 13.11 -22.04
C GLY A 427 9.50 11.88 -21.29
N SER A 428 10.71 11.39 -21.61
CA SER A 428 11.37 10.44 -20.73
C SER A 428 11.50 11.10 -19.37
N ARG A 429 10.87 10.55 -18.33
CA ARG A 429 11.19 10.98 -16.96
C ARG A 429 12.70 10.84 -16.79
N SER A 430 13.38 11.93 -16.45
CA SER A 430 14.75 11.89 -15.95
C SER A 430 14.76 11.01 -14.71
N SER A 431 15.78 10.15 -14.56
CA SER A 431 15.88 9.33 -13.36
C SER A 431 16.05 10.22 -12.10
N VAL A 432 15.85 9.64 -10.91
CA VAL A 432 15.95 10.35 -9.63
C VAL A 432 17.36 10.90 -9.39
N VAL A 433 18.37 10.24 -9.99
CA VAL A 433 19.79 10.49 -9.75
C VAL A 433 20.56 11.17 -10.92
N PRO A 434 20.21 11.12 -12.22
CA PRO A 434 21.02 11.75 -13.25
C PRO A 434 20.87 13.26 -13.17
N ASN A 435 22.02 13.90 -12.97
CA ASN A 435 22.28 15.34 -12.99
C ASN A 435 22.10 16.10 -11.67
N GLN A 436 21.72 15.43 -10.57
CA GLN A 436 21.97 15.95 -9.23
C GLN A 436 23.27 15.32 -8.67
N PRO A 437 24.20 16.11 -8.11
CA PRO A 437 25.46 15.57 -7.63
C PRO A 437 25.35 14.89 -6.27
N PHE A 438 24.37 15.24 -5.43
CA PHE A 438 24.09 14.58 -4.16
C PHE A 438 22.60 14.71 -3.82
N THR A 439 21.85 13.61 -3.90
CA THR A 439 20.40 13.56 -3.68
C THR A 439 20.08 13.13 -2.25
N THR A 440 19.11 13.76 -1.60
CA THR A 440 18.70 13.43 -0.23
C THR A 440 17.30 12.82 -0.20
N ILE A 441 17.20 11.64 0.40
CA ILE A 441 15.96 10.87 0.46
C ILE A 441 15.50 10.81 1.92
N TRP A 442 14.37 11.43 2.22
CA TRP A 442 13.72 11.33 3.52
C TRP A 442 12.90 10.03 3.59
N ASN A 443 13.43 9.03 4.28
CA ASN A 443 12.79 7.75 4.52
C ASN A 443 12.22 7.64 5.94
N ALA A 444 11.19 8.43 6.26
CA ALA A 444 10.52 8.42 7.56
C ALA A 444 8.99 8.50 7.44
N ASN A 445 8.27 8.01 8.45
CA ASN A 445 6.81 8.11 8.53
C ASN A 445 6.35 9.40 9.24
N THR A 446 6.85 10.56 8.82
CA THR A 446 6.44 11.85 9.42
C THR A 446 5.02 12.27 9.05
N GLN A 447 4.42 11.66 8.03
CA GLN A 447 2.99 11.82 7.73
C GLN A 447 2.12 11.37 8.92
N TRP A 448 2.49 10.29 9.60
CA TRP A 448 1.81 9.86 10.83
C TRP A 448 1.87 10.92 11.94
N CYS A 449 3.00 11.63 12.07
CA CYS A 449 3.13 12.73 13.04
C CYS A 449 2.11 13.85 12.79
N LEU A 450 1.89 14.19 11.53
CA LEU A 450 0.90 15.19 11.13
C LEU A 450 -0.53 14.68 11.37
N GLU A 451 -0.87 13.52 10.83
CA GLU A 451 -2.22 12.96 10.87
C GLU A 451 -2.68 12.59 12.29
N LYS A 452 -1.77 12.04 13.11
CA LYS A 452 -2.11 11.54 14.45
C LYS A 452 -1.99 12.61 15.53
N TYR A 453 -0.98 13.48 15.44
CA TYR A 453 -0.62 14.40 16.52
C TYR A 453 -0.71 15.88 16.14
N GLY A 454 -1.00 16.20 14.88
CA GLY A 454 -0.98 17.58 14.37
C GLY A 454 0.44 18.17 14.32
N VAL A 455 1.48 17.34 14.30
CA VAL A 455 2.88 17.79 14.27
C VAL A 455 3.40 17.75 12.84
N ASP A 456 3.53 18.93 12.23
CA ASP A 456 4.00 19.09 10.85
C ASP A 456 5.54 19.22 10.76
N VAL A 457 6.23 18.13 10.42
CA VAL A 457 7.68 18.10 10.18
C VAL A 457 7.97 18.60 8.77
N ASP A 458 8.89 19.58 8.62
CA ASP A 458 9.25 20.08 7.29
C ASP A 458 10.02 19.01 6.55
N VAL A 459 9.56 18.61 5.37
CA VAL A 459 10.34 17.72 4.51
C VAL A 459 10.60 18.32 3.14
N SER A 460 10.32 19.61 2.96
CA SER A 460 10.47 20.33 1.68
C SER A 460 11.93 20.51 1.24
N VAL A 461 12.88 20.37 2.16
CA VAL A 461 14.32 20.48 1.89
C VAL A 461 14.90 19.21 1.26
N PHE A 462 14.19 18.08 1.33
CA PHE A 462 14.65 16.80 0.76
C PHE A 462 14.19 16.66 -0.69
N ASP A 463 15.02 16.04 -1.53
CA ASP A 463 14.72 15.83 -2.94
C ASP A 463 13.61 14.78 -3.14
N VAL A 464 13.58 13.77 -2.27
CA VAL A 464 12.61 12.67 -2.30
C VAL A 464 12.06 12.42 -0.90
N VAL A 465 10.74 12.29 -0.80
CA VAL A 465 10.04 11.85 0.43
C VAL A 465 9.46 10.47 0.19
N ALA A 466 9.97 9.47 0.90
CA ALA A 466 9.57 8.06 0.81
C ALA A 466 9.19 7.53 2.19
N ASN A 467 8.05 6.86 2.37
CA ASN A 467 7.67 6.38 3.71
C ASN A 467 8.13 4.92 3.93
N PRO A 468 8.86 4.58 5.03
CA PRO A 468 9.25 3.21 5.37
C PRO A 468 8.07 2.23 5.49
N GLY A 469 6.85 2.71 5.76
CA GLY A 469 5.65 1.87 5.81
C GLY A 469 5.00 1.55 4.45
N GLN A 470 5.53 2.08 3.34
CA GLN A 470 4.94 2.00 1.99
C GLN A 470 3.46 2.44 1.89
N THR A 471 3.02 3.46 2.65
CA THR A 471 1.67 4.05 2.52
C THR A 471 1.42 4.65 1.12
N PHE A 472 2.50 4.96 0.40
CA PHE A 472 2.52 5.33 -1.02
C PHE A 472 3.80 4.74 -1.66
N ARG A 473 3.66 4.11 -2.83
CA ARG A 473 4.79 3.66 -3.65
C ARG A 473 5.09 4.76 -4.66
N GLY A 474 6.05 5.61 -4.30
CA GLY A 474 6.44 6.76 -5.13
C GLY A 474 7.28 6.36 -6.34
N PRO A 475 7.33 7.23 -7.37
CA PRO A 475 8.12 6.96 -8.58
C PRO A 475 9.63 6.89 -8.32
N ASP A 476 10.09 7.31 -7.14
CA ASP A 476 11.49 7.60 -6.88
C ASP A 476 12.19 6.60 -5.93
N MET A 477 11.44 5.84 -5.13
CA MET A 477 11.99 4.82 -4.23
C MET A 477 10.98 3.73 -3.89
N THR A 478 11.41 2.47 -3.92
CA THR A 478 10.70 1.28 -3.44
C THR A 478 11.66 0.43 -2.61
N ILE A 479 11.25 0.07 -1.38
CA ILE A 479 12.02 -0.81 -0.48
C ILE A 479 11.26 -2.13 -0.34
N PHE A 480 11.84 -3.26 -0.73
CA PHE A 480 11.27 -4.57 -0.51
C PHE A 480 11.79 -5.16 0.80
N TYR A 481 10.97 -5.14 1.85
CA TYR A 481 11.27 -5.88 3.08
C TYR A 481 11.27 -7.39 2.84
N SER A 482 11.91 -8.13 3.75
CA SER A 482 12.03 -9.60 3.67
C SER A 482 10.74 -10.38 3.36
N TYR A 483 9.58 -9.88 3.78
CA TYR A 483 8.27 -10.51 3.53
C TYR A 483 7.54 -10.02 2.27
N GLN A 484 8.13 -9.09 1.51
CA GLN A 484 7.49 -8.40 0.38
C GLN A 484 8.03 -8.81 -0.99
N LEU A 485 9.10 -9.61 -1.06
CA LEU A 485 9.74 -9.98 -2.32
C LEU A 485 10.12 -11.46 -2.35
N GLY A 486 9.29 -12.23 -3.04
CA GLY A 486 9.41 -13.67 -3.16
C GLY A 486 9.27 -14.42 -1.83
N THR A 487 9.77 -15.65 -1.81
CA THR A 487 9.71 -16.53 -0.63
C THR A 487 11.07 -16.59 0.10
N TYR A 488 11.56 -15.45 0.58
CA TYR A 488 12.87 -15.34 1.23
C TYR A 488 13.00 -16.28 2.46
N PRO A 489 13.92 -17.26 2.46
CA PRO A 489 14.01 -18.27 3.51
C PRO A 489 14.77 -17.75 4.74
N TYR A 490 14.21 -17.94 5.93
CA TYR A 490 14.86 -17.52 7.18
C TYR A 490 14.38 -18.34 8.39
N TYR A 491 15.05 -18.22 9.53
CA TYR A 491 14.60 -18.79 10.79
C TYR A 491 13.96 -17.73 11.68
N THR A 492 12.83 -18.07 12.31
CA THR A 492 12.24 -17.21 13.36
C THR A 492 13.15 -17.15 14.59
N SER A 493 12.85 -16.25 15.54
CA SER A 493 13.57 -16.18 16.82
C SER A 493 13.47 -17.47 17.64
N ALA A 494 12.42 -18.28 17.43
CA ALA A 494 12.28 -19.61 18.03
C ALA A 494 13.09 -20.70 17.28
N GLY A 495 13.74 -20.36 16.17
CA GLY A 495 14.51 -21.28 15.35
C GLY A 495 13.67 -22.11 14.37
N GLU A 496 12.43 -21.71 14.10
CA GLU A 496 11.54 -22.39 13.16
C GLU A 496 11.79 -21.93 11.71
N PRO A 497 11.85 -22.85 10.74
CA PRO A 497 12.13 -22.51 9.35
C PRO A 497 10.91 -21.86 8.68
N VAL A 498 11.11 -20.67 8.10
CA VAL A 498 10.20 -20.02 7.16
C VAL A 498 10.73 -20.24 5.75
N PHE A 499 9.87 -20.71 4.85
CA PHE A 499 10.23 -21.12 3.48
C PHE A 499 11.45 -22.07 3.41
N GLY A 500 11.58 -22.99 4.35
CA GLY A 500 12.70 -23.94 4.41
C GLY A 500 13.93 -23.45 5.19
N GLY A 501 13.94 -22.19 5.65
CA GLY A 501 14.92 -21.61 6.56
C GLY A 501 16.30 -21.29 5.98
N LEU A 502 16.71 -22.02 4.94
CA LEU A 502 18.00 -21.88 4.27
C LEU A 502 17.82 -21.77 2.74
N PRO A 503 18.64 -20.98 2.03
CA PRO A 503 18.55 -20.87 0.58
C PRO A 503 18.79 -22.20 -0.14
N GLN A 504 19.65 -23.08 0.38
CA GLN A 504 19.88 -24.42 -0.20
C GLN A 504 18.78 -25.46 0.14
N ASN A 505 17.82 -25.07 0.99
CA ASN A 505 16.70 -25.93 1.42
C ASN A 505 15.33 -25.36 1.00
N ALA A 506 15.35 -24.41 0.06
CA ALA A 506 14.19 -23.67 -0.41
C ALA A 506 14.16 -23.68 -1.94
N SER A 507 12.96 -23.54 -2.53
CA SER A 507 12.79 -23.54 -3.99
C SER A 507 13.09 -22.15 -4.58
N LEU A 508 14.20 -22.03 -5.32
CA LEU A 508 14.57 -20.80 -6.02
C LEU A 508 13.55 -20.45 -7.13
N ASP A 509 13.03 -21.44 -7.85
CA ASP A 509 12.04 -21.20 -8.91
C ASP A 509 10.76 -20.61 -8.34
N THR A 510 10.29 -21.15 -7.21
CA THR A 510 9.13 -20.61 -6.48
C THR A 510 9.41 -19.17 -6.05
N HIS A 511 10.59 -18.91 -5.48
CA HIS A 511 10.97 -17.56 -5.10
C HIS A 511 10.94 -16.58 -6.28
N LEU A 512 11.51 -16.95 -7.43
CA LEU A 512 11.57 -16.08 -8.60
C LEU A 512 10.18 -15.84 -9.23
N VAL A 513 9.29 -16.84 -9.23
CA VAL A 513 7.90 -16.66 -9.69
C VAL A 513 7.15 -15.67 -8.80
N HIS A 514 7.28 -15.79 -7.47
CA HIS A 514 6.67 -14.83 -6.55
C HIS A 514 7.31 -13.44 -6.68
N SER A 515 8.65 -13.36 -6.74
CA SER A 515 9.34 -12.09 -6.94
C SER A 515 8.93 -11.39 -8.24
N PHE A 516 8.67 -12.13 -9.32
CA PHE A 516 8.17 -11.53 -10.56
C PHE A 516 6.85 -10.79 -10.32
N GLN A 517 5.91 -11.43 -9.62
CA GLN A 517 4.60 -10.86 -9.30
C GLN A 517 4.75 -9.67 -8.34
N ASP A 518 5.56 -9.81 -7.29
CA ASP A 518 5.79 -8.76 -6.30
C ASP A 518 6.40 -7.51 -6.92
N ILE A 519 7.37 -7.67 -7.83
CA ILE A 519 8.00 -6.55 -8.54
C ILE A 519 6.99 -5.86 -9.46
N GLN A 520 6.17 -6.62 -10.18
CA GLN A 520 5.13 -6.06 -11.04
C GLN A 520 4.09 -5.27 -10.24
N ALA A 521 3.70 -5.77 -9.07
CA ALA A 521 2.74 -5.11 -8.19
C ALA A 521 3.33 -3.89 -7.46
N ALA A 522 4.61 -3.94 -7.11
CA ALA A 522 5.29 -2.86 -6.39
C ALA A 522 5.77 -1.73 -7.26
N ILE A 523 6.20 -2.04 -8.47
CA ILE A 523 6.72 -1.05 -9.40
C ILE A 523 5.93 -1.26 -10.69
N PRO A 524 4.72 -0.72 -10.87
CA PRO A 524 3.93 -0.98 -12.08
C PRO A 524 4.57 -0.37 -13.35
N GLU A 525 5.31 0.73 -13.22
CA GLU A 525 5.94 1.45 -14.32
C GLU A 525 7.17 0.69 -14.84
N SER A 526 7.10 0.20 -16.08
CA SER A 526 8.22 -0.53 -16.71
C SER A 526 9.51 0.29 -16.87
N ASP A 527 9.39 1.61 -16.95
CA ASP A 527 10.50 2.55 -17.09
C ASP A 527 10.93 3.19 -15.75
N PHE A 528 10.48 2.64 -14.62
CA PHE A 528 10.89 3.04 -13.28
C PHE A 528 12.41 3.18 -13.17
N SER A 529 12.83 4.30 -12.63
CA SER A 529 14.24 4.69 -12.56
C SER A 529 14.66 5.32 -11.24
N GLY A 530 13.88 5.01 -10.19
CA GLY A 530 14.19 5.31 -8.80
C GLY A 530 14.97 4.20 -8.10
N LEU A 531 15.12 4.34 -6.79
CA LEU A 531 15.78 3.39 -5.90
C LEU A 531 14.93 2.11 -5.75
N ALA A 532 15.51 0.95 -6.00
CA ALA A 532 14.88 -0.35 -5.76
C ALA A 532 15.71 -1.14 -4.75
N VAL A 533 15.41 -0.94 -3.46
CA VAL A 533 16.21 -1.47 -2.35
C VAL A 533 15.61 -2.80 -1.89
N ILE A 534 16.40 -3.85 -1.83
CA ILE A 534 15.98 -5.14 -1.25
C ILE A 534 16.56 -5.24 0.17
N ASP A 535 15.70 -5.34 1.16
CA ASP A 535 16.06 -5.33 2.58
C ASP A 535 16.00 -6.74 3.18
N TRP A 536 17.08 -7.51 2.93
CA TRP A 536 17.25 -8.88 3.37
C TRP A 536 18.36 -8.99 4.41
N GLU A 537 17.95 -9.16 5.66
CA GLU A 537 18.88 -9.10 6.78
C GLU A 537 19.12 -10.42 7.50
N ALA A 538 18.30 -11.44 7.25
CA ALA A 538 18.32 -12.66 8.06
C ALA A 538 19.68 -13.40 8.00
N TRP A 539 20.20 -13.70 6.80
CA TRP A 539 21.51 -14.33 6.59
C TRP A 539 22.40 -13.49 5.67
N ARG A 540 23.71 -13.75 5.67
CA ARG A 540 24.69 -13.11 4.79
C ARG A 540 25.19 -14.12 3.75
N PRO A 541 25.45 -13.73 2.49
CA PRO A 541 25.87 -14.68 1.44
C PRO A 541 27.27 -15.28 1.67
N ARG A 542 28.09 -14.66 2.52
CA ARG A 542 29.38 -15.20 2.96
C ARG A 542 29.19 -16.00 4.23
N TRP A 543 29.60 -17.26 4.23
CA TRP A 543 29.55 -18.15 5.40
C TRP A 543 30.22 -17.53 6.61
N ALA A 544 31.37 -16.87 6.41
CA ALA A 544 32.14 -16.22 7.45
C ALA A 544 31.33 -15.17 8.24
N PHE A 545 30.43 -14.44 7.58
CA PHE A 545 29.67 -13.32 8.16
C PHE A 545 28.37 -13.74 8.86
N ASN A 546 28.09 -15.05 8.95
CA ASN A 546 26.95 -15.57 9.70
C ASN A 546 27.38 -15.96 11.11
N TRP A 547 27.85 -14.98 11.89
CA TRP A 547 28.21 -15.12 13.30
C TRP A 547 27.08 -14.66 14.23
N ASP A 548 27.29 -14.78 15.54
CA ASP A 548 26.34 -14.42 16.59
C ASP A 548 24.94 -15.01 16.35
N SER A 549 23.89 -14.19 16.34
CA SER A 549 22.51 -14.63 16.09
C SER A 549 22.32 -15.27 14.69
N LYS A 550 23.21 -15.00 13.73
CA LYS A 550 23.20 -15.61 12.40
C LYS A 550 23.92 -16.96 12.35
N ASP A 551 24.59 -17.39 13.43
CA ASP A 551 25.25 -18.71 13.46
C ASP A 551 24.25 -19.86 13.31
N ILE A 552 22.96 -19.64 13.60
CA ILE A 552 21.88 -20.59 13.32
C ILE A 552 21.91 -21.06 11.85
N TYR A 553 22.22 -20.20 10.89
CA TYR A 553 22.28 -20.59 9.48
C TYR A 553 23.44 -21.56 9.21
N ARG A 554 24.58 -21.38 9.90
CA ARG A 554 25.71 -22.32 9.82
C ARG A 554 25.36 -23.65 10.50
N GLN A 555 24.76 -23.59 11.69
CA GLN A 555 24.33 -24.77 12.44
C GLN A 555 23.33 -25.62 11.66
N ARG A 556 22.29 -24.98 11.11
CA ARG A 556 21.23 -25.67 10.36
C ARG A 556 21.73 -26.18 9.01
N SER A 557 22.66 -25.47 8.36
CA SER A 557 23.33 -25.97 7.15
C SER A 557 24.15 -27.24 7.42
N ARG A 558 24.91 -27.27 8.52
CA ARG A 558 25.62 -28.47 8.97
C ARG A 558 24.64 -29.61 9.27
N ALA A 559 23.54 -29.32 9.96
CA ALA A 559 22.52 -30.31 10.30
C ALA A 559 21.86 -30.91 9.05
N LEU A 560 21.57 -30.09 8.03
CA LEU A 560 21.01 -30.53 6.76
C LEU A 560 21.93 -31.52 6.05
N VAL A 561 23.22 -31.18 5.92
CA VAL A 561 24.22 -32.08 5.31
C VAL A 561 24.43 -33.35 6.14
N ARG A 562 24.45 -33.23 7.47
CA ARG A 562 24.55 -34.38 8.38
C ARG A 562 23.38 -35.35 8.23
N GLY A 563 22.16 -34.82 8.07
CA GLY A 563 20.96 -35.64 7.85
C GLY A 563 21.00 -36.42 6.54
N GLN A 564 21.61 -35.86 5.49
CA GLN A 564 21.80 -36.52 4.20
C GLN A 564 22.98 -37.50 4.20
N HIS A 565 24.01 -37.22 5.01
CA HIS A 565 25.24 -38.01 5.09
C HIS A 565 25.65 -38.26 6.55
N PRO A 566 25.00 -39.21 7.25
CA PRO A 566 25.25 -39.47 8.67
C PRO A 566 26.70 -39.84 8.99
N ASP A 567 27.36 -40.60 8.10
CA ASP A 567 28.69 -41.17 8.33
C ASP A 567 29.86 -40.24 7.94
N TRP A 568 29.59 -39.03 7.43
CA TRP A 568 30.65 -38.12 7.02
C TRP A 568 31.42 -37.54 8.22
N PRO A 569 32.75 -37.35 8.14
CA PRO A 569 33.48 -36.66 9.19
C PRO A 569 33.07 -35.18 9.27
N ALA A 570 33.17 -34.58 10.46
CA ALA A 570 32.72 -33.20 10.71
C ALA A 570 33.37 -32.15 9.78
N THR A 571 34.65 -32.33 9.44
CA THR A 571 35.37 -31.46 8.50
C THR A 571 34.77 -31.49 7.09
N ARG A 572 34.31 -32.65 6.62
CA ARG A 572 33.65 -32.80 5.32
C ARG A 572 32.24 -32.21 5.34
N VAL A 573 31.51 -32.38 6.45
CA VAL A 573 30.19 -31.76 6.64
C VAL A 573 30.29 -30.23 6.64
N GLU A 574 31.25 -29.65 7.36
CA GLU A 574 31.49 -28.20 7.38
C GLU A 574 31.83 -27.66 5.98
N ALA A 575 32.74 -28.33 5.26
CA ALA A 575 33.11 -27.91 3.91
C ALA A 575 31.92 -27.95 2.93
N ALA A 576 31.12 -29.01 2.97
CA ALA A 576 29.94 -29.16 2.12
C ALA A 576 28.80 -28.20 2.50
N ALA A 577 28.53 -28.00 3.79
CA ALA A 577 27.53 -27.06 4.27
C ALA A 577 27.86 -25.63 3.85
N ARG A 578 29.13 -25.23 3.98
CA ARG A 578 29.64 -23.94 3.51
C ARG A 578 29.46 -23.77 2.01
N ASP A 579 29.85 -24.76 1.22
CA ASP A 579 29.75 -24.70 -0.25
C ASP A 579 28.29 -24.62 -0.72
N GLN A 580 27.41 -25.50 -0.19
CA GLN A 580 25.98 -25.51 -0.53
C GLN A 580 25.31 -24.19 -0.15
N PHE A 581 25.56 -23.69 1.06
CA PHE A 581 24.98 -22.43 1.53
C PHE A 581 25.40 -21.25 0.66
N GLN A 582 26.71 -21.06 0.41
CA GLN A 582 27.17 -19.90 -0.36
C GLN A 582 26.72 -19.96 -1.83
N LYS A 583 26.72 -21.15 -2.45
CA LYS A 583 26.22 -21.33 -3.82
C LYS A 583 24.73 -20.99 -3.91
N ALA A 584 23.93 -21.47 -2.97
CA ALA A 584 22.51 -21.15 -2.95
C ALA A 584 22.27 -19.66 -2.64
N ALA A 585 22.91 -19.10 -1.62
CA ALA A 585 22.79 -17.68 -1.28
C ALA A 585 23.14 -16.77 -2.48
N GLN A 586 24.19 -17.10 -3.23
CA GLN A 586 24.55 -16.43 -4.47
C GLN A 586 23.45 -16.55 -5.53
N ALA A 587 22.95 -17.77 -5.78
CA ALA A 587 21.90 -17.99 -6.79
C ALA A 587 20.62 -17.22 -6.47
N TRP A 588 20.22 -17.18 -5.20
CA TRP A 588 19.07 -16.42 -4.71
C TRP A 588 19.29 -14.92 -4.92
N MET A 589 20.29 -14.32 -4.29
CA MET A 589 20.49 -12.87 -4.35
C MET A 589 20.75 -12.36 -5.77
N ALA A 590 21.58 -13.06 -6.55
CA ALA A 590 21.85 -12.69 -7.94
C ALA A 590 20.62 -12.88 -8.83
N GLY A 591 19.87 -13.98 -8.64
CA GLY A 591 18.65 -14.27 -9.37
C GLY A 591 17.58 -13.20 -9.17
N THR A 592 17.35 -12.78 -7.93
CA THR A 592 16.38 -11.73 -7.58
C THR A 592 16.75 -10.38 -8.20
N LEU A 593 18.02 -9.96 -8.10
CA LEU A 593 18.48 -8.71 -8.73
C LEU A 593 18.36 -8.77 -10.26
N LYS A 594 18.72 -9.91 -10.87
CA LYS A 594 18.63 -10.11 -12.32
C LYS A 594 17.18 -10.03 -12.80
N LEU A 595 16.25 -10.63 -12.05
CA LEU A 595 14.82 -10.55 -12.32
C LEU A 595 14.30 -9.11 -12.20
N GLY A 596 14.66 -8.42 -11.10
CA GLY A 596 14.34 -7.01 -10.89
C GLY A 596 14.78 -6.14 -12.06
N GLN A 597 16.00 -6.32 -12.54
CA GLN A 597 16.52 -5.58 -13.70
C GLN A 597 15.87 -5.97 -15.02
N ALA A 598 15.51 -7.24 -15.21
CA ALA A 598 14.80 -7.65 -16.42
C ALA A 598 13.42 -6.97 -16.50
N LEU A 599 12.75 -6.82 -15.35
CA LEU A 599 11.44 -6.19 -15.27
C LEU A 599 11.53 -4.66 -15.26
N ARG A 600 12.49 -4.09 -14.53
CA ARG A 600 12.68 -2.65 -14.32
C ARG A 600 14.12 -2.27 -14.62
N PRO A 601 14.51 -2.19 -15.91
CA PRO A 601 15.91 -2.08 -16.33
C PRO A 601 16.59 -0.76 -15.96
N ARG A 602 15.81 0.28 -15.64
CA ARG A 602 16.34 1.58 -15.20
C ARG A 602 16.35 1.73 -13.68
N GLY A 603 15.77 0.78 -12.93
CA GLY A 603 15.72 0.82 -11.48
C GLY A 603 17.11 0.66 -10.86
N LEU A 604 17.40 1.43 -9.81
CA LEU A 604 18.65 1.35 -9.06
C LEU A 604 18.57 0.19 -8.05
N TRP A 605 18.63 -1.03 -8.56
CA TRP A 605 18.57 -2.27 -7.79
C TRP A 605 19.81 -2.51 -6.92
N GLY A 606 19.61 -2.82 -5.65
CA GLY A 606 20.68 -3.20 -4.73
C GLY A 606 20.14 -3.69 -3.39
N PHE A 607 20.99 -4.35 -2.61
CA PHE A 607 20.63 -4.80 -1.27
C PHE A 607 21.02 -3.76 -0.22
N TYR A 608 20.12 -3.50 0.73
CA TYR A 608 20.43 -2.71 1.91
C TYR A 608 21.55 -3.36 2.74
N GLY A 609 22.45 -2.54 3.25
CA GLY A 609 23.55 -2.95 4.13
C GLY A 609 24.77 -3.53 3.39
N PHE A 610 24.83 -3.44 2.05
CA PHE A 610 25.94 -3.97 1.27
C PHE A 610 26.70 -2.90 0.45
N PRO A 611 28.05 -2.94 0.46
CA PRO A 611 28.89 -3.80 1.30
C PRO A 611 28.86 -3.38 2.78
N ASP A 612 29.33 -4.28 3.64
CA ASP A 612 29.64 -3.98 5.04
C ASP A 612 31.16 -4.04 5.25
N CYS A 613 31.68 -3.09 6.02
CA CYS A 613 33.09 -2.95 6.38
C CYS A 613 33.42 -3.62 7.71
N TYR A 614 32.42 -3.93 8.55
CA TYR A 614 32.56 -4.57 9.86
C TYR A 614 33.55 -3.88 10.84
N ASN A 615 33.77 -2.58 10.68
CA ASN A 615 34.69 -1.73 11.44
C ASN A 615 34.12 -1.26 12.80
N TYR A 616 33.61 -2.20 13.59
CA TYR A 616 32.88 -1.95 14.84
C TYR A 616 33.74 -2.00 16.12
N ASP A 617 35.06 -2.12 15.99
CA ASP A 617 36.02 -2.28 17.09
C ASP A 617 36.36 -0.95 17.80
N PHE A 618 35.34 -0.17 18.15
CA PHE A 618 35.46 1.20 18.67
C PHE A 618 36.27 1.31 19.96
N LEU A 619 36.35 0.24 20.75
CA LEU A 619 37.13 0.19 22.01
C LEU A 619 38.63 0.00 21.77
N SER A 620 39.05 -0.27 20.53
CA SER A 620 40.47 -0.35 20.19
C SER A 620 41.14 1.02 20.42
N PRO A 621 42.28 1.06 21.14
CA PRO A 621 43.03 2.31 21.33
C PRO A 621 43.60 2.83 20.01
N ASN A 622 43.83 1.95 19.02
CA ASN A 622 44.32 2.29 17.68
C ASN A 622 43.20 2.18 16.63
N TYR A 623 41.96 2.54 16.98
CA TYR A 623 40.85 2.51 16.05
C TYR A 623 41.12 3.44 14.86
N THR A 624 41.27 2.87 13.66
CA THR A 624 41.48 3.62 12.40
C THR A 624 40.19 3.78 11.59
N GLY A 625 39.14 3.05 11.95
CA GLY A 625 37.92 2.92 11.16
C GLY A 625 38.07 2.03 9.94
N GLU A 626 39.28 1.55 9.61
CA GLU A 626 39.51 0.65 8.47
C GLU A 626 38.71 -0.66 8.61
N CYS A 627 38.33 -1.25 7.47
CA CYS A 627 37.70 -2.56 7.50
C CYS A 627 38.71 -3.60 8.05
N PRO A 628 38.32 -4.45 9.02
CA PRO A 628 39.24 -5.40 9.62
C PRO A 628 39.93 -6.32 8.60
N PRO A 629 41.12 -6.87 8.94
CA PRO A 629 41.85 -7.76 8.06
C PRO A 629 40.98 -8.92 7.54
N GLY A 630 41.01 -9.14 6.23
CA GLY A 630 40.26 -10.20 5.56
C GLY A 630 38.81 -9.84 5.22
N ILE A 631 38.24 -8.75 5.73
CA ILE A 631 36.90 -8.29 5.33
C ILE A 631 36.88 -7.88 3.85
N GLY A 632 37.85 -7.06 3.43
CA GLY A 632 38.02 -6.69 2.02
C GLY A 632 38.06 -7.93 1.12
N ALA A 633 38.86 -8.95 1.48
CA ALA A 633 38.95 -10.20 0.73
C ALA A 633 37.64 -11.03 0.70
N GLN A 634 36.78 -10.92 1.72
CA GLN A 634 35.44 -11.53 1.68
C GLN A 634 34.49 -10.74 0.78
N ASN A 635 34.57 -9.42 0.79
CA ASN A 635 33.81 -8.54 -0.10
C ASN A 635 34.26 -8.71 -1.57
N ASP A 636 35.54 -8.98 -1.83
CA ASP A 636 36.04 -9.28 -3.18
C ASP A 636 35.38 -10.56 -3.75
N GLN A 637 35.14 -11.55 -2.88
CA GLN A 637 34.42 -12.77 -3.26
C GLN A 637 32.92 -12.57 -3.52
N LEU A 638 32.38 -11.39 -3.21
CA LEU A 638 31.05 -10.96 -3.60
C LEU A 638 31.04 -10.15 -4.91
N GLY A 639 32.11 -10.20 -5.72
CA GLY A 639 32.15 -9.55 -7.04
C GLY A 639 31.01 -9.93 -7.99
N TRP A 640 30.33 -11.06 -7.76
CA TRP A 640 29.09 -11.43 -8.47
C TRP A 640 27.89 -10.56 -8.06
N LEU A 641 27.83 -10.11 -6.80
CA LEU A 641 26.78 -9.25 -6.27
C LEU A 641 26.95 -7.84 -6.81
N TRP A 642 28.18 -7.30 -6.76
CA TRP A 642 28.49 -5.94 -7.20
C TRP A 642 28.21 -5.75 -8.70
N ARG A 643 28.65 -6.70 -9.54
CA ARG A 643 28.36 -6.69 -10.99
C ARG A 643 26.86 -6.80 -11.31
N GLN A 644 26.12 -7.47 -10.44
CA GLN A 644 24.68 -7.63 -10.59
C GLN A 644 23.92 -6.46 -9.95
N SER A 645 24.54 -5.54 -9.21
CA SER A 645 23.88 -4.36 -8.65
C SER A 645 23.80 -3.21 -9.65
N ARG A 646 22.84 -2.31 -9.45
CA ARG A 646 22.71 -1.00 -10.14
C ARG A 646 22.87 0.19 -9.19
N ALA A 647 22.93 -0.06 -7.88
CA ALA A 647 23.38 0.86 -6.85
C ALA A 647 23.86 0.07 -5.62
N LEU A 648 24.66 0.70 -4.76
CA LEU A 648 25.12 0.16 -3.48
C LEU A 648 24.51 0.97 -2.33
N TYR A 649 24.06 0.27 -1.29
CA TYR A 649 23.33 0.84 -0.16
C TYR A 649 24.00 0.46 1.18
N PRO A 650 25.26 0.88 1.43
CA PRO A 650 25.93 0.57 2.69
C PRO A 650 25.20 1.26 3.85
N SER A 651 25.04 0.58 4.98
CA SER A 651 24.52 1.22 6.19
C SER A 651 25.65 1.92 6.92
N ILE A 652 25.46 3.19 7.29
CA ILE A 652 26.39 4.02 8.06
C ILE A 652 25.74 4.53 9.36
N TYR A 653 24.76 3.79 9.89
CA TYR A 653 24.16 4.09 11.19
C TYR A 653 25.25 4.18 12.25
N LEU A 654 25.20 5.23 13.08
CA LEU A 654 26.18 5.50 14.12
C LEU A 654 25.75 4.80 15.42
N PRO A 655 26.48 3.78 15.90
CA PRO A 655 26.20 3.16 17.18
C PRO A 655 26.41 4.14 18.33
N THR A 656 25.72 3.89 19.44
CA THR A 656 25.78 4.75 20.64
C THR A 656 27.18 4.88 21.24
N GLU A 657 28.03 3.89 20.99
CA GLU A 657 29.42 3.81 21.44
C GLU A 657 30.31 4.87 20.78
N LEU A 658 29.86 5.48 19.68
CA LEU A 658 30.57 6.56 19.00
C LEU A 658 30.26 7.95 19.57
N GLU A 659 29.18 8.09 20.35
CA GLU A 659 28.72 9.38 20.88
C GLU A 659 29.82 10.08 21.70
N GLY A 660 30.23 11.26 21.26
CA GLY A 660 31.25 12.07 21.94
C GLY A 660 32.68 11.53 21.85
N THR A 661 32.94 10.51 21.03
CA THR A 661 34.27 9.89 20.90
C THR A 661 35.16 10.52 19.83
N GLY A 662 34.57 11.27 18.89
CA GLY A 662 35.26 11.79 17.70
C GLY A 662 35.61 10.72 16.65
N LYS A 663 35.12 9.48 16.81
CA LYS A 663 35.43 8.36 15.89
C LYS A 663 34.41 8.19 14.76
N GLY A 664 33.29 8.92 14.81
CA GLY A 664 32.18 8.83 13.83
C GLY A 664 32.64 8.99 12.39
N GLN A 665 33.48 10.00 12.12
CA GLN A 665 33.97 10.28 10.77
C GLN A 665 34.80 9.14 10.20
N MET A 666 35.71 8.56 11.00
CA MET A 666 36.57 7.46 10.57
C MET A 666 35.76 6.19 10.30
N TYR A 667 34.73 5.94 11.11
CA TYR A 667 33.79 4.85 10.93
C TYR A 667 33.03 4.98 9.60
N VAL A 668 32.42 6.14 9.33
CA VAL A 668 31.66 6.37 8.10
C VAL A 668 32.58 6.38 6.88
N ARG A 669 33.74 7.02 6.99
CA ARG A 669 34.71 7.20 5.89
C ARG A 669 35.05 5.88 5.22
N HIS A 670 35.39 4.87 6.01
CA HIS A 670 35.81 3.57 5.47
C HIS A 670 34.64 2.72 4.98
N ARG A 671 33.43 2.90 5.52
CA ARG A 671 32.22 2.22 5.01
C ARG A 671 31.80 2.72 3.63
N VAL A 672 31.82 4.03 3.45
CA VAL A 672 31.56 4.65 2.15
C VAL A 672 32.71 4.34 1.18
N GLY A 673 33.96 4.39 1.66
CA GLY A 673 35.14 4.05 0.88
C GLY A 673 35.13 2.60 0.38
N GLU A 674 34.71 1.65 1.21
CA GLU A 674 34.58 0.24 0.82
C GLU A 674 33.53 0.04 -0.28
N ALA A 675 32.42 0.78 -0.23
CA ALA A 675 31.42 0.75 -1.31
C ALA A 675 31.98 1.25 -2.65
N PHE A 676 32.81 2.30 -2.64
CA PHE A 676 33.50 2.74 -3.86
C PHE A 676 34.56 1.74 -4.31
N ARG A 677 35.35 1.18 -3.40
CA ARG A 677 36.38 0.19 -3.72
C ARG A 677 35.79 -1.02 -4.44
N VAL A 678 34.73 -1.63 -3.88
CA VAL A 678 34.12 -2.82 -4.50
C VAL A 678 33.44 -2.52 -5.85
N ALA A 679 32.98 -1.29 -6.07
CA ALA A 679 32.43 -0.85 -7.36
C ALA A 679 33.54 -0.69 -8.42
N GLU A 680 34.67 -0.08 -8.03
CA GLU A 680 35.84 0.07 -8.89
C GLU A 680 36.47 -1.29 -9.25
N ASP A 681 36.55 -2.22 -8.30
CA ASP A 681 37.13 -3.56 -8.50
C ASP A 681 36.37 -4.42 -9.51
N VAL A 682 35.05 -4.18 -9.68
CA VAL A 682 34.25 -4.86 -10.71
C VAL A 682 34.14 -4.10 -12.03
N GLY A 683 34.89 -3.00 -12.15
CA GLY A 683 34.96 -2.21 -13.39
C GLY A 683 33.74 -1.33 -13.66
N ASP A 684 32.91 -1.02 -12.65
CA ASP A 684 31.84 -0.02 -12.77
C ASP A 684 32.07 1.15 -11.80
N PRO A 685 33.06 2.03 -12.07
CA PRO A 685 33.36 3.19 -11.22
C PRO A 685 32.23 4.24 -11.18
N TYR A 686 31.16 4.02 -11.96
CA TYR A 686 29.98 4.88 -12.02
C TYR A 686 28.80 4.34 -11.20
N LEU A 687 28.95 3.19 -10.53
CA LEU A 687 27.90 2.59 -9.73
C LEU A 687 27.48 3.56 -8.60
N PRO A 688 26.21 3.99 -8.54
CA PRO A 688 25.75 4.90 -7.51
C PRO A 688 25.89 4.30 -6.11
N VAL A 689 26.55 5.02 -5.20
CA VAL A 689 26.62 4.69 -3.77
C VAL A 689 25.68 5.63 -3.02
N LEU A 690 24.68 5.08 -2.31
CA LEU A 690 23.71 5.82 -1.52
C LEU A 690 23.66 5.23 -0.11
N PRO A 691 24.51 5.73 0.82
CA PRO A 691 24.54 5.21 2.19
C PRO A 691 23.20 5.42 2.89
N TYR A 692 22.82 4.45 3.73
CA TYR A 692 21.72 4.56 4.67
C TYR A 692 22.21 5.19 5.97
N ALA A 693 21.61 6.31 6.35
CA ALA A 693 21.92 7.05 7.57
C ALA A 693 20.67 7.20 8.45
N GLN A 694 20.86 7.41 9.75
CA GLN A 694 19.82 7.81 10.70
C GLN A 694 20.08 9.24 11.18
N ILE A 695 19.04 9.88 11.72
CA ILE A 695 19.16 11.16 12.43
C ILE A 695 19.35 10.98 13.94
N PHE A 696 19.39 9.73 14.40
CA PHE A 696 19.60 9.31 15.77
C PHE A 696 20.82 8.39 15.84
N TYR A 697 21.45 8.29 17.02
CA TYR A 697 22.31 7.16 17.30
C TYR A 697 21.49 5.87 17.27
N ASP A 698 22.06 4.81 16.69
CA ASP A 698 21.35 3.57 16.38
C ASP A 698 20.67 2.96 17.62
N ASN A 699 19.42 2.50 17.43
CA ASN A 699 18.55 1.97 18.48
C ASN A 699 18.27 2.94 19.66
N THR A 700 18.31 4.26 19.42
CA THR A 700 17.96 5.27 20.45
C THR A 700 17.04 6.38 19.93
N ASN A 701 16.62 7.25 20.85
CA ASN A 701 15.92 8.51 20.56
C ASN A 701 16.85 9.74 20.67
N ARG A 702 18.17 9.56 20.73
CA ARG A 702 19.14 10.65 20.87
C ARG A 702 19.55 11.16 19.50
N VAL A 703 19.13 12.37 19.16
CA VAL A 703 19.42 13.00 17.87
C VAL A 703 20.93 13.20 17.69
N LEU A 704 21.40 13.06 16.47
CA LEU A 704 22.80 13.34 16.14
C LEU A 704 23.08 14.84 16.31
N PRO A 705 24.20 15.25 16.91
CA PRO A 705 24.64 16.63 16.88
C PRO A 705 25.15 17.02 15.46
N LEU A 706 25.32 18.33 15.23
CA LEU A 706 25.71 18.87 13.91
C LEU A 706 27.03 18.27 13.41
N ASP A 707 28.03 18.11 14.28
CA ASP A 707 29.31 17.49 13.97
C ASP A 707 29.14 16.04 13.49
N GLU A 708 28.23 15.26 14.07
CA GLU A 708 27.96 13.90 13.58
C GLU A 708 27.19 13.89 12.24
N LEU A 709 26.39 14.92 11.93
CA LEU A 709 25.85 15.10 10.57
C LEU A 709 26.97 15.40 9.56
N GLU A 710 27.95 16.23 9.93
CA GLU A 710 29.13 16.51 9.11
C GLU A 710 29.96 15.24 8.89
N HIS A 711 30.18 14.46 9.94
CA HIS A 711 30.93 13.21 9.91
C HIS A 711 30.22 12.05 9.22
N SER A 712 28.91 12.15 8.98
CA SER A 712 28.12 11.12 8.29
C SER A 712 27.70 11.53 6.87
N LEU A 713 26.79 12.49 6.76
CA LEU A 713 26.26 12.98 5.49
C LEU A 713 27.30 13.82 4.74
N GLY A 714 28.00 14.70 5.45
CA GLY A 714 29.08 15.52 4.87
C GLY A 714 30.22 14.65 4.34
N GLU A 715 30.67 13.68 5.13
CA GLU A 715 31.70 12.70 4.74
C GLU A 715 31.27 11.89 3.50
N SER A 716 30.01 11.45 3.44
CA SER A 716 29.45 10.75 2.26
C SER A 716 29.48 11.62 1.01
N ALA A 717 29.06 12.88 1.12
CA ALA A 717 29.06 13.84 0.02
C ALA A 717 30.49 14.14 -0.47
N ALA A 718 31.45 14.32 0.46
CA ALA A 718 32.85 14.60 0.15
C ALA A 718 33.56 13.46 -0.60
N GLN A 719 33.13 12.21 -0.42
CA GLN A 719 33.62 11.05 -1.19
C GLN A 719 32.93 10.89 -2.56
N GLY A 720 31.92 11.72 -2.86
CA GLY A 720 31.18 11.68 -4.13
C GLY A 720 30.04 10.66 -4.16
N ALA A 721 29.46 10.33 -3.00
CA ALA A 721 28.23 9.54 -2.93
C ALA A 721 27.15 10.16 -3.83
N ALA A 722 26.27 9.31 -4.37
CA ALA A 722 25.15 9.77 -5.18
C ALA A 722 24.06 10.47 -4.39
N GLY A 723 24.02 10.18 -3.10
CA GLY A 723 23.04 10.70 -2.19
C GLY A 723 23.12 9.98 -0.87
N VAL A 724 22.10 10.19 -0.04
CA VAL A 724 21.94 9.53 1.24
C VAL A 724 20.46 9.20 1.44
N VAL A 725 20.19 8.02 1.99
CA VAL A 725 18.85 7.63 2.44
C VAL A 725 18.78 7.84 3.95
N LEU A 726 17.99 8.80 4.40
CA LEU A 726 17.74 9.09 5.80
C LEU A 726 16.58 8.24 6.31
N TRP A 727 16.90 7.10 6.88
CA TRP A 727 15.90 6.20 7.47
C TRP A 727 15.58 6.64 8.90
N VAL A 728 14.29 6.66 9.26
CA VAL A 728 13.84 6.90 10.63
C VAL A 728 12.89 5.77 11.05
N SER A 729 13.22 5.12 12.16
CA SER A 729 12.41 4.02 12.69
C SER A 729 11.00 4.49 13.03
N TRP A 730 10.03 3.59 12.83
CA TRP A 730 8.65 3.81 13.25
C TRP A 730 8.55 4.11 14.76
N GLU A 731 9.48 3.57 15.56
CA GLU A 731 9.57 3.81 17.01
C GLU A 731 9.81 5.29 17.32
N ASN A 732 10.66 5.96 16.55
CA ASN A 732 10.98 7.38 16.72
C ASN A 732 9.84 8.30 16.24
N THR A 733 8.89 7.80 15.45
CA THR A 733 7.69 8.56 15.02
C THR A 733 6.42 8.16 15.79
N ARG A 734 6.55 7.35 16.85
CA ARG A 734 5.40 6.72 17.52
C ARG A 734 4.64 7.63 18.48
N THR A 735 5.27 8.65 19.05
CA THR A 735 4.65 9.53 20.06
C THR A 735 4.66 10.99 19.63
N LYS A 736 3.76 11.79 20.20
CA LYS A 736 3.70 13.24 19.93
C LYS A 736 5.02 13.93 20.29
N GLU A 737 5.62 13.55 21.41
CA GLU A 737 6.88 14.11 21.90
C GLU A 737 8.03 13.81 20.94
N SER A 738 8.10 12.58 20.44
CA SER A 738 9.14 12.18 19.48
C SER A 738 8.97 12.89 18.14
N CYS A 739 7.72 13.01 17.66
CA CYS A 739 7.39 13.79 16.47
C CYS A 739 7.76 15.28 16.63
N GLN A 740 7.49 15.86 17.80
CA GLN A 740 7.81 17.26 18.08
C GLN A 740 9.33 17.49 18.13
N ALA A 741 10.07 16.57 18.76
CA ALA A 741 11.54 16.61 18.77
C ALA A 741 12.12 16.50 17.36
N ILE A 742 11.58 15.63 16.51
CA ILE A 742 11.97 15.53 15.09
C ILE A 742 11.67 16.84 14.36
N LYS A 743 10.47 17.41 14.55
CA LYS A 743 10.10 18.70 13.94
C LYS A 743 11.10 19.80 14.31
N GLU A 744 11.40 19.95 15.59
CA GLU A 744 12.33 20.96 16.09
C GLU A 744 13.75 20.72 15.56
N TYR A 745 14.21 19.48 15.56
CA TYR A 745 15.51 19.11 15.02
C TYR A 745 15.63 19.39 13.53
N VAL A 746 14.57 19.15 12.75
CA VAL A 746 14.54 19.49 11.33
C VAL A 746 14.53 21.00 11.11
N ASP A 747 13.72 21.73 11.86
CA ASP A 747 13.60 23.19 11.73
C ASP A 747 14.92 23.90 12.14
N THR A 748 15.67 23.37 13.11
CA THR A 748 16.84 24.04 13.70
C THR A 748 18.21 23.52 13.24
N THR A 749 18.34 22.24 12.93
CA THR A 749 19.65 21.60 12.67
C THR A 749 19.67 20.89 11.32
N LEU A 750 18.82 19.87 11.13
CA LEU A 750 18.90 19.00 9.95
C LEU A 750 18.51 19.74 8.67
N GLY A 751 17.43 20.53 8.67
CA GLY A 751 17.00 21.26 7.47
C GLY A 751 18.05 22.24 6.95
N PRO A 752 18.58 23.15 7.78
CA PRO A 752 19.69 24.03 7.40
C PRO A 752 20.93 23.26 6.92
N PHE A 753 21.27 22.15 7.59
CA PHE A 753 22.39 21.30 7.19
C PHE A 753 22.20 20.65 5.81
N ILE A 754 21.01 20.11 5.52
CA ILE A 754 20.68 19.48 4.23
C ILE A 754 20.80 20.51 3.10
N LEU A 755 20.24 21.71 3.27
CA LEU A 755 20.35 22.78 2.29
C LEU A 755 21.82 23.23 2.09
N ASN A 756 22.60 23.26 3.17
CA ASN A 756 24.01 23.60 3.13
C ASN A 756 24.82 22.60 2.29
N VAL A 757 24.75 21.30 2.63
CA VAL A 757 25.54 20.27 1.95
C VAL A 757 25.11 20.08 0.49
N THR A 758 23.80 20.03 0.20
CA THR A 758 23.30 19.85 -1.17
C THR A 758 23.70 21.01 -2.07
N SER A 759 23.59 22.25 -1.59
CA SER A 759 24.00 23.45 -2.32
C SER A 759 25.52 23.52 -2.49
N GLY A 760 26.30 23.20 -1.45
CA GLY A 760 27.75 23.17 -1.52
C GLY A 760 28.27 22.19 -2.58
N VAL A 761 27.70 20.99 -2.62
CA VAL A 761 28.02 19.97 -3.63
C VAL A 761 27.61 20.43 -5.03
N LEU A 762 26.41 21.02 -5.20
CA LEU A 762 25.92 21.52 -6.48
C LEU A 762 26.81 22.64 -7.04
N LEU A 763 27.15 23.62 -6.21
CA LEU A 763 28.02 24.72 -6.59
C LEU A 763 29.43 24.24 -6.94
N CYS A 764 29.96 23.26 -6.20
CA CYS A 764 31.24 22.66 -6.53
C CYS A 764 31.19 21.93 -7.88
N SER A 765 30.16 21.12 -8.13
CA SER A 765 29.96 20.44 -9.43
C SER A 765 29.96 21.43 -10.59
N GLN A 766 29.22 22.54 -10.46
CA GLN A 766 29.15 23.57 -11.49
C GLN A 766 30.47 24.33 -11.66
N ALA A 767 31.12 24.71 -10.55
CA ALA A 767 32.31 25.56 -10.58
C ALA A 767 33.60 24.82 -10.95
N LEU A 768 33.75 23.56 -10.50
CA LEU A 768 34.96 22.78 -10.67
C LEU A 768 34.83 21.71 -11.76
N CYS A 769 33.65 21.10 -11.91
CA CYS A 769 33.40 19.94 -12.77
C CYS A 769 32.46 20.23 -13.94
N SER A 770 32.34 21.50 -14.34
CA SER A 770 31.51 21.96 -15.46
C SER A 770 30.04 21.53 -15.41
N GLY A 771 29.53 21.17 -14.23
CA GLY A 771 28.18 20.61 -14.05
C GLY A 771 28.02 19.18 -14.57
N HIS A 772 29.12 18.50 -14.89
CA HIS A 772 29.16 17.19 -15.55
C HIS A 772 29.92 16.14 -14.72
N GLY A 773 30.11 16.39 -13.42
CA GLY A 773 30.71 15.45 -12.49
C GLY A 773 30.48 15.85 -11.03
N ARG A 774 30.84 14.94 -10.12
CA ARG A 774 30.86 15.19 -8.68
C ARG A 774 32.22 15.67 -8.23
N CYS A 775 32.24 16.60 -7.29
CA CYS A 775 33.45 16.88 -6.54
C CYS A 775 33.74 15.74 -5.56
N VAL A 776 34.97 15.26 -5.58
CA VAL A 776 35.48 14.22 -4.69
C VAL A 776 36.74 14.77 -4.03
N ARG A 777 36.84 14.56 -2.72
CA ARG A 777 37.96 15.04 -1.91
C ARG A 777 39.29 14.49 -2.41
N ARG A 778 40.31 15.35 -2.46
CA ARG A 778 41.67 14.91 -2.79
C ARG A 778 42.31 14.20 -1.60
N PRO A 779 43.14 13.18 -1.83
CA PRO A 779 43.88 12.50 -0.75
C PRO A 779 44.75 13.43 0.10
N SER A 780 45.23 14.55 -0.46
CA SER A 780 46.02 15.55 0.25
C SER A 780 45.24 16.40 1.26
N TYR A 781 43.90 16.35 1.21
CA TYR A 781 43.01 17.09 2.10
C TYR A 781 41.97 16.14 2.71
N PRO A 782 42.40 15.17 3.54
CA PRO A 782 41.53 14.08 3.99
C PRO A 782 40.35 14.53 4.85
N GLU A 783 40.33 15.76 5.35
CA GLU A 783 39.24 16.31 6.18
C GLU A 783 38.35 17.33 5.48
N ALA A 784 38.58 17.62 4.19
CA ALA A 784 37.75 18.58 3.46
C ALA A 784 36.29 18.09 3.32
N LEU A 785 35.34 19.02 3.47
CA LEU A 785 33.89 18.78 3.33
C LEU A 785 33.27 19.82 2.38
N LEU A 786 32.12 19.50 1.79
CA LEU A 786 31.44 20.34 0.80
C LEU A 786 30.30 21.15 1.43
N PHE A 787 30.66 22.22 2.13
CA PHE A 787 29.70 23.16 2.74
C PHE A 787 29.83 24.58 2.17
N LEU A 788 28.73 25.31 2.23
CA LEU A 788 28.65 26.75 1.98
C LEU A 788 29.45 27.52 3.02
N ASN A 789 30.17 28.54 2.56
CA ASN A 789 30.87 29.45 3.44
C ASN A 789 29.90 30.46 4.07
N PRO A 790 29.78 30.53 5.41
CA PRO A 790 28.82 31.43 6.09
C PRO A 790 29.12 32.92 5.89
N THR A 791 30.33 33.27 5.42
CA THR A 791 30.65 34.66 5.03
C THR A 791 30.13 35.02 3.64
N SER A 792 29.88 34.02 2.78
CA SER A 792 29.42 34.20 1.39
C SER A 792 27.95 33.86 1.20
N PHE A 793 27.37 33.07 2.11
CA PHE A 793 25.99 32.59 2.05
C PHE A 793 25.29 32.68 3.40
N SER A 794 23.98 32.89 3.35
CA SER A 794 23.08 32.89 4.51
C SER A 794 21.87 32.00 4.22
N ILE A 795 21.59 31.06 5.12
CA ILE A 795 20.38 30.23 5.09
C ILE A 795 19.37 30.86 6.04
N GLN A 796 18.19 31.22 5.53
CA GLN A 796 17.17 31.94 6.30
C GLN A 796 15.80 31.28 6.18
N LEU A 797 15.03 31.33 7.27
CA LEU A 797 13.62 30.99 7.29
C LEU A 797 12.80 32.27 6.99
N PRO A 798 12.04 32.33 5.88
CA PRO A 798 11.33 33.55 5.50
C PRO A 798 10.16 33.91 6.44
N PRO A 799 9.77 35.20 6.53
CA PRO A 799 8.62 35.64 7.32
C PRO A 799 7.32 35.11 6.69
N GLY A 800 6.63 34.19 7.38
CA GLY A 800 5.50 33.43 6.84
C GLY A 800 5.71 31.91 6.89
N GLY A 801 6.92 31.46 7.24
CA GLY A 801 7.28 30.06 7.31
C GLY A 801 7.83 29.52 5.99
N ARG A 802 8.24 28.25 6.06
CA ARG A 802 8.86 27.35 5.06
C ARG A 802 8.51 27.62 3.57
N PRO A 803 9.40 27.28 2.61
CA PRO A 803 10.67 26.56 2.76
C PRO A 803 11.86 27.46 3.12
N LEU A 804 12.97 26.85 3.57
CA LEU A 804 14.25 27.53 3.78
C LEU A 804 14.74 28.21 2.48
N THR A 805 15.36 29.37 2.62
CA THR A 805 15.90 30.15 1.49
C THR A 805 17.41 30.31 1.62
N LEU A 806 18.11 30.20 0.48
CA LEU A 806 19.54 30.43 0.39
C LEU A 806 19.80 31.79 -0.28
N GLN A 807 20.52 32.68 0.40
CA GLN A 807 20.98 33.95 -0.13
C GLN A 807 22.50 33.98 -0.19
N GLY A 808 23.07 34.65 -1.19
CA GLY A 808 24.51 34.79 -1.37
C GLY A 808 24.99 34.35 -2.74
N ALA A 809 26.30 34.34 -2.93
CA ALA A 809 26.94 33.92 -4.17
C ALA A 809 28.33 33.33 -3.91
N LEU A 810 28.73 32.39 -4.77
CA LEU A 810 30.01 31.70 -4.62
C LEU A 810 31.18 32.66 -4.89
N SER A 811 31.96 32.97 -3.84
CA SER A 811 33.08 33.92 -3.93
C SER A 811 34.27 33.34 -4.70
N ARG A 812 35.23 34.20 -5.05
CA ARG A 812 36.48 33.75 -5.68
C ARG A 812 37.30 32.86 -4.74
N GLU A 813 37.30 33.19 -3.44
CA GLU A 813 38.00 32.42 -2.40
C GLU A 813 37.39 31.02 -2.25
N ASP A 814 36.07 30.91 -2.24
CA ASP A 814 35.38 29.60 -2.18
C ASP A 814 35.76 28.72 -3.37
N ARG A 815 35.79 29.29 -4.59
CA ARG A 815 36.20 28.56 -5.81
C ARG A 815 37.65 28.08 -5.73
N MET A 816 38.55 28.91 -5.21
CA MET A 816 39.96 28.55 -5.04
C MET A 816 40.11 27.42 -4.01
N ARG A 817 39.40 27.50 -2.89
CA ARG A 817 39.36 26.43 -1.88
C ARG A 817 38.86 25.12 -2.48
N MET A 818 37.72 25.15 -3.18
CA MET A 818 37.17 23.97 -3.87
C MET A 818 38.18 23.36 -4.86
N ALA A 819 38.88 24.17 -5.65
CA ALA A 819 39.87 23.68 -6.61
C ALA A 819 41.11 23.04 -5.98
N VAL A 820 41.49 23.49 -4.78
CA VAL A 820 42.63 22.96 -4.01
C VAL A 820 42.25 21.67 -3.29
N GLU A 821 41.07 21.61 -2.67
CA GLU A 821 40.64 20.50 -1.81
C GLU A 821 39.97 19.35 -2.57
N PHE A 822 39.35 19.63 -3.73
CA PHE A 822 38.54 18.66 -4.48
C PHE A 822 39.06 18.44 -5.90
N GLN A 823 38.66 17.30 -6.47
CA GLN A 823 38.83 16.92 -7.87
C GLN A 823 37.52 16.36 -8.43
N CYS A 824 37.44 16.13 -9.74
CA CYS A 824 36.20 15.70 -10.37
C CYS A 824 36.15 14.19 -10.62
N ARG A 825 35.03 13.56 -10.25
CA ARG A 825 34.60 12.24 -10.75
C ARG A 825 33.45 12.48 -11.73
N CYS A 826 33.74 12.34 -13.03
CA CYS A 826 32.79 12.69 -14.08
C CYS A 826 31.61 11.74 -14.16
N TYR A 827 30.45 12.24 -14.59
CA TYR A 827 29.31 11.39 -14.91
C TYR A 827 29.60 10.53 -16.13
N ARG A 828 28.86 9.41 -16.26
CA ARG A 828 28.97 8.52 -17.42
C ARG A 828 28.75 9.32 -18.71
N GLY A 829 29.69 9.23 -19.65
CA GLY A 829 29.68 9.98 -20.91
C GLY A 829 30.43 11.30 -20.89
N TRP A 830 31.09 11.66 -19.77
CA TRP A 830 31.95 12.85 -19.66
C TRP A 830 33.37 12.46 -19.24
N LYS A 831 34.36 13.23 -19.69
CA LYS A 831 35.80 13.03 -19.43
C LYS A 831 36.52 14.39 -19.36
N GLY A 832 37.80 14.34 -18.98
CA GLY A 832 38.61 15.54 -18.74
C GLY A 832 38.75 15.83 -17.24
N VAL A 833 39.72 16.68 -16.89
CA VAL A 833 40.04 16.99 -15.48
C VAL A 833 38.89 17.72 -14.79
N ARG A 834 38.07 18.43 -15.57
CA ARG A 834 36.88 19.17 -15.12
C ARG A 834 35.59 18.66 -15.75
N CYS A 835 35.61 17.45 -16.32
CA CYS A 835 34.45 16.87 -17.02
C CYS A 835 33.93 17.73 -18.19
N GLU A 836 34.83 18.47 -18.83
CA GLU A 836 34.51 19.46 -19.85
C GLU A 836 34.36 18.87 -21.27
N GLN A 837 34.65 17.57 -21.44
CA GLN A 837 34.62 16.90 -22.74
C GLN A 837 33.61 15.75 -22.73
N GLN A 838 32.80 15.66 -23.77
CA GLN A 838 31.91 14.52 -23.96
C GLN A 838 32.73 13.29 -24.43
N GLY A 839 32.56 12.16 -23.75
CA GLY A 839 33.12 10.88 -24.14
C GLY A 839 32.41 10.31 -25.37
N MET A 840 33.13 9.54 -26.21
CA MET A 840 32.47 8.75 -27.27
C MET A 840 31.59 7.68 -26.60
N ARG A 841 30.34 7.58 -27.04
CA ARG A 841 29.33 6.65 -26.50
C ARG A 841 29.69 5.20 -26.71
#